data_AF-A0A1B7VEC0-F1
#
_entry.id   AF-A0A1B7VEC0-F1
#
_cell.length_a   1.000
_cell.length_b   1.000
_cell.length_c   1.000
_cell.angle_alpha   90.00
_cell.angle_beta   90.00
_cell.angle_gamma   90.00
#
_symmetry.space_group_name_H-M   'P 1'
#
loop_
_entity.id
_entity.type
_entity.pdbx_description
1 polymer ?
#
loop_
_entity_poly.entity_id
_entity_poly.type
_entity_poly.pdbx_seq_one_letter_code
_entity_poly.pdbx_strand_id
1 'polypeptide(L)'
;MNNPGNKDVHQFLEQFFGTGNKFDLDKIERGEGKQAKIRPWLERLTQVEPQPTVLPCWHEKGVNWYGIAQSDRQLRQLSEELMAFVGATYSTFRGQRAQLNLKDPVELAVYQFTGGATVKLSGEAPEVWEALERMRRVSERRVKRSIEIPRPTGRVLRDFYMALQAGDRLLAENSLQYLVDQHRLDALNLLFLRVQLLAELEQWQELITLPELGNLLQIRRPFAVTQALLKAVYRTQLQHFEDNHAPTTAIAYFREVIFPRYSNLFTVRAGSKVPEVLKLFMLLSIGREPTRPALRDELLATPGIEDTHLNYLQRLAALLPDITPSQQGNPLQQAEQLCKNGEFDQAFLLLFGTSTSTDKVRLLFQCAYELQTLAAEKAALQAFDDLTVDEQTSLLKVRWNQDYLNQLRGTQEAEVTSQSTTVPTNWLEWLLQVDKQPNRERALYTARQGAAEWNVNSLLMQPQAITEFVYLLEQVGSKAESVLHNALPYLLAFFQKDEQFPRREFFTVYHSLLELLVISTEGADADLVLFNDLAIALFTLSIDAAKYTEIIDYALELWHRFAAPKKVDWILELLNLLVLYPCPVIQIRQQLLFTVTETLRCFAGRIDTTQWGIICSLAKDLNLQASLPKLLGEQAILAAMH
;
A
#
# COMPACT_ATOMS: atom_id res chain seq x y z
N MET A 1 12.54 -19.08 -25.64
CA MET A 1 11.37 -19.75 -26.23
C MET A 1 10.72 -18.73 -27.13
N ASN A 2 10.77 -18.93 -28.45
CA ASN A 2 10.29 -17.94 -29.41
C ASN A 2 8.76 -17.89 -29.35
N ASN A 3 8.19 -16.82 -28.81
CA ASN A 3 6.79 -16.50 -29.06
C ASN A 3 6.69 -16.15 -30.55
N PRO A 4 5.88 -16.86 -31.36
CA PRO A 4 5.69 -16.49 -32.75
C PRO A 4 5.04 -15.10 -32.79
N GLY A 5 5.62 -14.19 -33.58
CA GLY A 5 5.04 -12.86 -33.74
C GLY A 5 3.69 -12.93 -34.47
N ASN A 6 2.88 -11.87 -34.38
CA ASN A 6 1.58 -11.80 -35.08
C ASN A 6 1.70 -12.08 -36.60
N LYS A 7 2.88 -11.80 -37.19
CA LYS A 7 3.19 -12.13 -38.59
C LYS A 7 3.33 -13.63 -38.84
N ASP A 8 3.93 -14.38 -37.91
CA ASP A 8 4.12 -15.82 -38.03
C ASP A 8 2.77 -16.57 -37.91
N VAL A 9 1.87 -16.05 -37.07
CA VAL A 9 0.50 -16.58 -36.94
C VAL A 9 -0.30 -16.38 -38.22
N HIS A 10 -0.25 -15.18 -38.81
CA HIS A 10 -0.97 -14.90 -40.05
C HIS A 10 -0.46 -15.76 -41.22
N GLN A 11 0.87 -15.89 -41.35
CA GLN A 11 1.48 -16.76 -42.36
C GLN A 11 1.07 -18.23 -42.18
N PHE A 12 1.00 -18.71 -40.94
CA PHE A 12 0.50 -20.06 -40.65
C PHE A 12 -0.97 -20.23 -41.07
N LEU A 13 -1.84 -19.27 -40.76
CA LEU A 13 -3.26 -19.34 -41.09
C LEU A 13 -3.50 -19.35 -42.61
N GLU A 14 -2.77 -18.53 -43.37
CA GLU A 14 -2.82 -18.53 -44.84
C GLU A 14 -2.41 -19.89 -45.43
N GLN A 15 -1.40 -20.54 -44.84
CA GLN A 15 -0.95 -21.87 -45.28
C GLN A 15 -1.94 -22.97 -44.86
N PHE A 16 -2.48 -22.90 -43.64
CA PHE A 16 -3.41 -23.91 -43.10
C PHE A 16 -4.78 -23.89 -43.79
N PHE A 17 -5.27 -22.72 -44.17
CA PHE A 17 -6.50 -22.53 -44.95
C PHE A 17 -6.24 -22.40 -46.46
N GLY A 18 -5.00 -22.68 -46.90
CA GLY A 18 -4.58 -22.63 -48.29
C GLY A 18 -4.90 -23.91 -49.08
N THR A 19 -3.95 -24.36 -49.91
CA THR A 19 -4.15 -25.52 -50.78
C THR A 19 -4.28 -26.82 -49.98
N GLY A 20 -5.50 -27.35 -49.90
CA GLY A 20 -5.80 -28.60 -49.20
C GLY A 20 -6.95 -28.49 -48.20
N ASN A 21 -7.31 -27.27 -47.79
CA ASN A 21 -8.47 -27.00 -46.95
C ASN A 21 -9.58 -26.33 -47.77
N LYS A 22 -10.81 -26.84 -47.70
CA LYS A 22 -11.97 -26.23 -48.38
C LYS A 22 -12.58 -25.04 -47.64
N PHE A 23 -12.12 -24.74 -46.42
CA PHE A 23 -12.49 -23.54 -45.69
C PHE A 23 -11.72 -22.33 -46.21
N ASP A 24 -12.40 -21.19 -46.31
CA ASP A 24 -11.89 -19.95 -46.92
C ASP A 24 -11.60 -18.94 -45.81
N LEU A 25 -10.31 -18.58 -45.65
CA LEU A 25 -9.84 -17.71 -44.58
C LEU A 25 -10.53 -16.34 -44.61
N ASP A 26 -10.64 -15.73 -45.79
CA ASP A 26 -11.23 -14.39 -45.95
C ASP A 26 -12.70 -14.36 -45.52
N LYS A 27 -13.44 -15.46 -45.73
CA LYS A 27 -14.84 -15.58 -45.30
C LYS A 27 -14.98 -15.80 -43.81
N ILE A 28 -14.03 -16.49 -43.18
CA ILE A 28 -14.00 -16.69 -41.72
C ILE A 28 -13.75 -15.34 -41.03
N GLU A 29 -12.78 -14.57 -41.51
CA GLU A 29 -12.43 -13.26 -40.95
C GLU A 29 -13.58 -12.25 -41.11
N ARG A 30 -14.21 -12.21 -42.28
CA ARG A 30 -15.39 -11.37 -42.54
C ARG A 30 -16.66 -11.85 -41.84
N GLY A 31 -16.66 -13.06 -41.27
CA GLY A 31 -17.79 -13.62 -40.54
C GLY A 31 -18.96 -14.02 -41.43
N GLU A 32 -18.69 -14.42 -42.68
CA GLU A 32 -19.72 -14.70 -43.68
C GLU A 32 -20.15 -16.20 -43.68
N GLY A 33 -21.47 -16.45 -43.66
CA GLY A 33 -22.04 -17.78 -43.87
C GLY A 33 -21.77 -18.81 -42.75
N LYS A 34 -21.77 -20.10 -43.11
CA LYS A 34 -21.61 -21.21 -42.14
C LYS A 34 -20.19 -21.32 -41.54
N GLN A 35 -19.19 -20.68 -42.16
CA GLN A 35 -17.78 -20.70 -41.75
C GLN A 35 -17.46 -19.67 -40.66
N ALA A 36 -18.34 -18.68 -40.45
CA ALA A 36 -18.22 -17.70 -39.37
C ALA A 36 -18.05 -18.32 -37.97
N LYS A 37 -18.54 -19.56 -37.78
CA LYS A 37 -18.40 -20.29 -36.52
C LYS A 37 -16.93 -20.63 -36.16
N ILE A 38 -16.01 -20.61 -37.13
CA ILE A 38 -14.58 -20.91 -36.92
C ILE A 38 -13.85 -19.70 -36.33
N ARG A 39 -14.36 -18.48 -36.55
CA ARG A 39 -13.71 -17.23 -36.16
C ARG A 39 -13.27 -17.18 -34.68
N PRO A 40 -14.10 -17.57 -33.69
CA PRO A 40 -13.67 -17.54 -32.28
C PRO A 40 -12.46 -18.44 -31.98
N TRP A 41 -12.26 -19.51 -32.75
CA TRP A 41 -11.11 -20.41 -32.60
C TRP A 41 -9.84 -19.83 -33.23
N LEU A 42 -9.98 -19.04 -34.29
CA LEU A 42 -8.89 -18.31 -34.94
C LEU A 42 -8.42 -17.14 -34.06
N GLU A 43 -9.35 -16.40 -33.47
CA GLU A 43 -9.07 -15.28 -32.58
C GLU A 43 -8.22 -15.68 -31.36
N ARG A 44 -8.28 -16.95 -30.92
CA ARG A 44 -7.41 -17.47 -29.85
C ARG A 44 -5.92 -17.49 -30.21
N LEU A 45 -5.58 -17.60 -31.49
CA LEU A 45 -4.19 -17.56 -31.96
C LEU A 45 -3.69 -16.15 -32.24
N THR A 46 -4.59 -15.21 -32.55
CA THR A 46 -4.25 -13.83 -32.91
C THR A 46 -4.29 -12.85 -31.73
N GLN A 47 -4.58 -13.33 -30.52
CA GLN A 47 -4.44 -12.58 -29.28
C GLN A 47 -2.98 -12.22 -28.98
N VAL A 48 -2.77 -11.17 -28.16
CA VAL A 48 -1.44 -10.71 -27.71
C VAL A 48 -0.61 -11.86 -27.11
N GLU A 49 -1.27 -12.79 -26.41
CA GLU A 49 -0.71 -14.10 -26.05
C GLU A 49 -1.50 -15.21 -26.77
N PRO A 50 -0.88 -15.94 -27.71
CA PRO A 50 -1.53 -17.03 -28.42
C PRO A 50 -1.95 -18.15 -27.46
N GLN A 51 -3.24 -18.50 -27.49
CA GLN A 51 -3.80 -19.60 -26.71
C GLN A 51 -3.89 -20.89 -27.53
N PRO A 52 -3.79 -22.06 -26.88
CA PRO A 52 -4.03 -23.33 -27.57
C PRO A 52 -5.45 -23.38 -28.12
N THR A 53 -5.59 -23.83 -29.36
CA THR A 53 -6.88 -23.83 -30.09
C THR A 53 -7.10 -25.12 -30.88
N VAL A 54 -8.25 -25.24 -31.51
CA VAL A 54 -8.59 -26.35 -32.41
C VAL A 54 -9.07 -25.79 -33.74
N LEU A 55 -8.41 -26.17 -34.84
CA LEU A 55 -8.76 -25.70 -36.18
C LEU A 55 -9.28 -26.85 -37.06
N PRO A 56 -10.40 -26.67 -37.79
CA PRO A 56 -10.91 -27.68 -38.70
C PRO A 56 -10.24 -27.59 -40.07
N CYS A 57 -9.98 -28.75 -40.68
CA CYS A 57 -9.54 -28.87 -42.05
C CYS A 57 -10.50 -29.78 -42.82
N TRP A 58 -11.13 -29.22 -43.85
CA TRP A 58 -12.08 -29.95 -44.68
C TRP A 58 -11.42 -30.46 -45.94
N HIS A 59 -11.31 -31.78 -46.04
CA HIS A 59 -10.76 -32.50 -47.19
C HIS A 59 -11.83 -33.33 -47.89
N GLU A 60 -11.47 -34.05 -48.96
CA GLU A 60 -12.40 -34.88 -49.74
C GLU A 60 -13.06 -36.01 -48.95
N LYS A 61 -12.37 -36.56 -47.94
CA LYS A 61 -12.83 -37.70 -47.14
C LYS A 61 -13.59 -37.32 -45.85
N GLY A 62 -13.74 -36.02 -45.57
CA GLY A 62 -14.37 -35.53 -44.34
C GLY A 62 -13.61 -34.36 -43.71
N VAL A 63 -13.95 -34.04 -42.46
CA VAL A 63 -13.32 -32.98 -41.68
C VAL A 63 -12.38 -33.60 -40.65
N ASN A 64 -11.15 -33.12 -40.60
CA ASN A 64 -10.20 -33.40 -39.53
C ASN A 64 -10.07 -32.16 -38.65
N TRP A 65 -9.86 -32.33 -37.35
CA TRP A 65 -9.58 -31.23 -36.44
C TRP A 65 -8.18 -31.36 -35.88
N TYR A 66 -7.45 -30.25 -35.90
CA TYR A 66 -6.08 -30.15 -35.42
C TYR A 66 -6.06 -29.30 -34.17
N GLY A 67 -5.61 -29.89 -33.06
CA GLY A 67 -5.29 -29.16 -31.84
C GLY A 67 -3.94 -28.49 -32.00
N ILE A 68 -3.92 -27.17 -31.94
CA ILE A 68 -2.74 -26.32 -32.13
C ILE A 68 -2.27 -25.85 -30.75
N ALA A 69 -1.03 -26.22 -30.38
CA ALA A 69 -0.39 -25.81 -29.14
C ALA A 69 1.07 -25.41 -29.41
N GLN A 70 1.60 -24.45 -28.65
CA GLN A 70 2.96 -23.94 -28.81
C GLN A 70 3.96 -24.54 -27.81
N SER A 71 3.50 -25.37 -26.88
CA SER A 71 4.35 -26.08 -25.92
C SER A 71 3.76 -27.43 -25.52
N ASP A 72 4.61 -28.33 -25.04
CA ASP A 72 4.19 -29.62 -24.48
C ASP A 72 3.25 -29.49 -23.26
N ARG A 73 3.34 -28.37 -22.52
CA ARG A 73 2.43 -28.08 -21.40
C ARG A 73 1.04 -27.73 -21.91
N GLN A 74 0.96 -26.80 -22.88
CA GLN A 74 -0.31 -26.44 -23.52
C GLN A 74 -0.95 -27.63 -24.23
N LEU A 75 -0.15 -28.45 -24.92
CA LEU A 75 -0.61 -29.65 -25.59
C LEU A 75 -1.22 -30.65 -24.59
N ARG A 76 -0.57 -30.87 -23.44
CA ARG A 76 -1.11 -31.75 -22.39
C ARG A 76 -2.46 -31.26 -21.88
N GLN A 77 -2.56 -29.98 -21.55
CA GLN A 77 -3.82 -29.37 -21.11
C GLN A 77 -4.92 -29.50 -22.19
N LEU A 78 -4.61 -29.13 -23.43
CA LEU A 78 -5.54 -29.24 -24.56
C LEU A 78 -5.98 -30.69 -24.81
N SER A 79 -5.08 -31.66 -24.63
CA SER A 79 -5.37 -33.09 -24.79
C SER A 79 -6.30 -33.61 -23.70
N GLU A 80 -6.12 -33.17 -22.45
CA GLU A 80 -7.03 -33.52 -21.34
C GLU A 80 -8.43 -32.95 -21.57
N GLU A 81 -8.52 -31.68 -22.00
CA GLU A 81 -9.79 -31.03 -22.33
C GLU A 81 -10.48 -31.74 -23.51
N LEU A 82 -9.76 -32.03 -24.59
CA LEU A 82 -10.30 -32.76 -25.74
C LEU A 82 -10.73 -34.19 -25.37
N MET A 83 -10.00 -34.88 -24.50
CA MET A 83 -10.39 -36.20 -24.00
C MET A 83 -11.70 -36.15 -23.20
N ALA A 84 -11.86 -35.13 -22.35
CA ALA A 84 -13.03 -34.98 -21.49
C ALA A 84 -14.30 -34.60 -22.25
N PHE A 85 -14.19 -33.74 -23.27
CA PHE A 85 -15.35 -33.20 -23.99
C PHE A 85 -15.67 -33.92 -25.31
N VAL A 86 -14.65 -34.31 -26.07
CA VAL A 86 -14.81 -34.96 -27.38
C VAL A 86 -14.56 -36.47 -27.24
N GLY A 87 -13.39 -36.82 -26.70
CA GLY A 87 -13.00 -38.17 -26.34
C GLY A 87 -13.26 -39.24 -27.40
N ALA A 88 -13.38 -40.47 -26.94
CA ALA A 88 -13.72 -41.62 -27.78
C ALA A 88 -15.17 -41.66 -28.24
N THR A 89 -16.04 -40.88 -27.59
CA THR A 89 -17.48 -40.85 -27.82
C THR A 89 -17.84 -40.22 -29.16
N TYR A 90 -17.16 -39.12 -29.51
CA TYR A 90 -17.46 -38.36 -30.74
C TYR A 90 -16.31 -38.40 -31.75
N SER A 91 -15.16 -38.97 -31.41
CA SER A 91 -13.99 -38.96 -32.28
C SER A 91 -13.06 -40.18 -32.14
N THR A 92 -12.11 -40.27 -33.07
CA THR A 92 -10.99 -41.22 -33.05
C THR A 92 -9.91 -40.90 -32.01
N PHE A 93 -10.04 -39.79 -31.28
CA PHE A 93 -9.03 -39.35 -30.31
C PHE A 93 -8.96 -40.29 -29.10
N ARG A 94 -7.74 -40.71 -28.73
CA ARG A 94 -7.44 -41.51 -27.53
C ARG A 94 -6.28 -40.89 -26.73
N GLY A 95 -6.04 -39.59 -26.87
CA GLY A 95 -5.00 -38.87 -26.11
C GLY A 95 -3.61 -38.93 -26.74
N GLN A 96 -3.47 -39.55 -27.91
CA GLN A 96 -2.21 -39.64 -28.64
C GLN A 96 -1.87 -38.34 -29.38
N ARG A 97 -0.58 -38.03 -29.45
CA ARG A 97 -0.06 -36.96 -30.34
C ARG A 97 -0.33 -37.32 -31.80
N ALA A 98 -0.53 -36.30 -32.64
CA ALA A 98 -0.71 -36.50 -34.06
C ALA A 98 0.57 -37.04 -34.71
N GLN A 99 0.44 -38.06 -35.55
CA GLN A 99 1.47 -38.43 -36.52
C GLN A 99 1.16 -37.67 -37.81
N LEU A 100 1.92 -36.62 -38.09
CA LEU A 100 1.72 -35.75 -39.25
C LEU A 100 2.46 -36.27 -40.49
N ASN A 101 1.79 -36.22 -41.63
CA ASN A 101 2.33 -36.48 -42.96
C ASN A 101 2.87 -35.17 -43.55
N LEU A 102 4.19 -35.00 -43.48
CA LEU A 102 4.89 -33.80 -43.96
C LEU A 102 4.83 -33.59 -45.49
N LYS A 103 4.24 -34.51 -46.25
CA LYS A 103 3.95 -34.33 -47.68
C LYS A 103 2.64 -33.56 -47.93
N ASP A 104 1.76 -33.48 -46.93
CA ASP A 104 0.55 -32.67 -46.99
C ASP A 104 0.90 -31.22 -46.61
N PRO A 105 0.59 -30.22 -47.45
CA PRO A 105 0.91 -28.82 -47.18
C PRO A 105 0.27 -28.29 -45.88
N VAL A 106 -0.94 -28.76 -45.52
CA VAL A 106 -1.62 -28.33 -44.29
C VAL A 106 -0.93 -28.92 -43.07
N GLU A 107 -0.61 -30.21 -43.10
CA GLU A 107 0.06 -30.87 -41.97
C GLU A 107 1.51 -30.40 -41.81
N LEU A 108 2.19 -30.05 -42.91
CA LEU A 108 3.50 -29.40 -42.87
C LEU A 108 3.43 -28.03 -42.17
N ALA A 109 2.41 -27.22 -42.47
CA ALA A 109 2.21 -25.93 -41.81
C ALA A 109 1.95 -26.10 -40.30
N VAL A 110 1.12 -27.08 -39.90
CA VAL A 110 0.88 -27.41 -38.48
C VAL A 110 2.18 -27.82 -37.78
N TYR A 111 3.00 -28.65 -38.44
CA TYR A 111 4.28 -29.08 -37.88
C TYR A 111 5.25 -27.91 -37.68
N GLN A 112 5.39 -27.04 -38.69
CA GLN A 112 6.27 -25.87 -38.63
C GLN A 112 5.85 -24.88 -37.54
N PHE A 113 4.54 -24.69 -37.34
CA PHE A 113 4.02 -23.76 -36.34
C PHE A 113 4.06 -24.30 -34.90
N THR A 114 3.84 -25.60 -34.71
CA THR A 114 3.74 -26.22 -33.36
C THR A 114 4.99 -26.97 -32.92
N GLY A 115 5.98 -27.17 -33.80
CA GLY A 115 7.13 -28.05 -33.53
C GLY A 115 6.74 -29.51 -33.26
N GLY A 116 5.59 -29.94 -33.77
CA GLY A 116 5.01 -31.26 -33.52
C GLY A 116 4.16 -31.38 -32.25
N ALA A 117 3.96 -30.29 -31.51
CA ALA A 117 3.07 -30.26 -30.35
C ALA A 117 1.59 -30.13 -30.77
N THR A 118 1.05 -31.17 -31.41
CA THR A 118 -0.32 -31.16 -31.96
C THR A 118 -1.06 -32.50 -31.76
N VAL A 119 -2.38 -32.43 -31.79
CA VAL A 119 -3.28 -33.60 -31.84
C VAL A 119 -4.16 -33.53 -33.07
N LYS A 120 -4.50 -34.71 -33.62
CA LYS A 120 -5.37 -34.83 -34.79
C LYS A 120 -6.52 -35.76 -34.42
N LEU A 121 -7.74 -35.31 -34.66
CA LEU A 121 -8.94 -36.10 -34.44
C LEU A 121 -9.86 -36.04 -35.66
N SER A 122 -10.62 -37.11 -35.85
CA SER A 122 -11.62 -37.27 -36.90
C SER A 122 -12.90 -37.89 -36.32
N GLY A 123 -14.05 -37.58 -36.89
CA GLY A 123 -15.36 -37.97 -36.38
C GLY A 123 -16.49 -37.30 -37.18
N GLU A 124 -17.73 -37.51 -36.75
CA GLU A 124 -18.89 -36.88 -37.38
C GLU A 124 -18.90 -35.36 -37.11
N ALA A 125 -18.86 -34.58 -38.19
CA ALA A 125 -18.69 -33.12 -38.13
C ALA A 125 -19.65 -32.37 -37.20
N PRO A 126 -20.98 -32.62 -37.20
CA PRO A 126 -21.88 -31.88 -36.33
C PRO A 126 -21.65 -32.19 -34.83
N GLU A 127 -21.40 -33.45 -34.49
CA GLU A 127 -21.26 -33.88 -33.09
C GLU A 127 -19.94 -33.40 -32.47
N VAL A 128 -18.84 -33.52 -33.21
CA VAL A 128 -17.54 -32.98 -32.79
C VAL A 128 -17.61 -31.47 -32.63
N TRP A 129 -18.31 -30.78 -33.53
CA TRP A 129 -18.46 -29.33 -33.45
C TRP A 129 -19.25 -28.90 -32.19
N GLU A 130 -20.35 -29.57 -31.87
CA GLU A 130 -21.12 -29.28 -30.65
C GLU A 130 -20.33 -29.59 -29.37
N ALA A 131 -19.52 -30.64 -29.36
CA ALA A 131 -18.64 -30.95 -28.24
C ALA A 131 -17.54 -29.88 -28.06
N LEU A 132 -16.90 -29.44 -29.14
CA LEU A 132 -15.91 -28.36 -29.12
C LEU A 132 -16.52 -27.02 -28.67
N GLU A 133 -17.72 -26.70 -29.14
CA GLU A 133 -18.40 -25.46 -28.74
C GLU A 133 -18.79 -25.48 -27.24
N ARG A 134 -19.20 -26.64 -26.70
CA ARG A 134 -19.39 -26.81 -25.25
C ARG A 134 -18.09 -26.62 -24.48
N MET A 135 -16.99 -27.21 -24.95
CA MET A 135 -15.66 -27.04 -24.35
C MET A 135 -15.25 -25.56 -24.32
N ARG A 136 -15.42 -24.84 -25.43
CA ARG A 136 -15.12 -23.40 -25.54
C ARG A 136 -15.92 -22.59 -24.53
N ARG A 137 -17.24 -22.79 -24.47
CA ARG A 137 -18.13 -22.07 -23.52
C ARG A 137 -17.78 -22.33 -22.06
N VAL A 138 -17.35 -23.55 -21.72
CA VAL A 138 -16.88 -23.86 -20.35
C VAL A 138 -15.54 -23.19 -20.07
N SER A 139 -14.61 -23.22 -21.04
CA SER A 139 -13.32 -22.53 -20.91
C SER A 139 -13.47 -21.02 -20.75
N GLU A 140 -14.41 -20.39 -21.47
CA GLU A 140 -14.70 -18.95 -21.35
C GLU A 140 -15.32 -18.57 -20.00
N ARG A 141 -16.02 -19.51 -19.36
CA ARG A 141 -16.58 -19.33 -18.01
C ARG A 141 -15.59 -19.67 -16.90
N ARG A 142 -14.46 -20.31 -17.23
CA ARG A 142 -13.45 -20.72 -16.25
C ARG A 142 -12.67 -19.49 -15.81
N VAL A 143 -12.87 -19.08 -14.56
CA VAL A 143 -12.00 -18.09 -13.91
C VAL A 143 -10.58 -18.64 -13.95
N LYS A 144 -9.66 -17.93 -14.63
CA LYS A 144 -8.23 -18.26 -14.61
C LYS A 144 -7.80 -18.20 -13.13
N ARG A 145 -7.61 -19.37 -12.51
CA ARG A 145 -7.03 -19.43 -11.16
C ARG A 145 -5.59 -18.95 -11.30
N SER A 146 -5.34 -17.70 -10.97
CA SER A 146 -4.00 -17.24 -10.63
C SER A 146 -3.55 -18.08 -9.46
N ILE A 147 -2.40 -18.74 -9.59
CA ILE A 147 -1.72 -19.27 -8.43
C ILE A 147 -1.31 -18.03 -7.65
N GLU A 148 -2.00 -17.74 -6.53
CA GLU A 148 -1.62 -16.63 -5.65
C GLU A 148 -0.23 -16.92 -5.11
N ILE A 149 0.76 -16.20 -5.64
CA ILE A 149 2.10 -16.20 -5.08
C ILE A 149 1.97 -15.54 -3.70
N PRO A 150 2.41 -16.19 -2.60
CA PRO A 150 2.30 -15.61 -1.27
C PRO A 150 3.00 -14.26 -1.21
N ARG A 151 2.26 -13.20 -0.90
CA ARG A 151 2.77 -11.84 -0.76
C ARG A 151 3.78 -11.75 0.41
N PRO A 152 4.91 -11.05 0.26
CA PRO A 152 5.84 -10.78 1.36
C PRO A 152 5.18 -9.98 2.49
N THR A 153 5.60 -10.21 3.75
CA THR A 153 5.03 -9.51 4.92
C THR A 153 5.13 -7.99 4.81
N GLY A 154 6.27 -7.47 4.35
CA GLY A 154 6.45 -6.03 4.14
C GLY A 154 5.46 -5.42 3.16
N ARG A 155 5.06 -6.18 2.11
CA ARG A 155 4.07 -5.72 1.14
C ARG A 155 2.67 -5.67 1.73
N VAL A 156 2.29 -6.69 2.50
CA VAL A 156 0.98 -6.69 3.17
C VAL A 156 0.88 -5.58 4.21
N LEU A 157 1.98 -5.29 4.93
CA LEU A 157 2.03 -4.14 5.85
C LEU A 157 1.92 -2.82 5.11
N ARG A 158 2.58 -2.66 3.95
CA ARG A 158 2.38 -1.49 3.07
C ARG A 158 0.90 -1.34 2.72
N ASP A 159 0.27 -2.39 2.19
CA ASP A 159 -1.14 -2.37 1.77
C ASP A 159 -2.07 -2.05 2.96
N PHE A 160 -1.76 -2.56 4.15
CA PHE A 160 -2.46 -2.22 5.39
C PHE A 160 -2.37 -0.71 5.69
N TYR A 161 -1.18 -0.11 5.68
CA TYR A 161 -1.05 1.33 5.96
C TYR A 161 -1.62 2.21 4.85
N MET A 162 -1.52 1.79 3.58
CA MET A 162 -2.21 2.48 2.46
C MET A 162 -3.72 2.48 2.68
N ALA A 163 -4.29 1.34 3.08
CA ALA A 163 -5.72 1.25 3.37
C ALA A 163 -6.15 2.15 4.53
N LEU A 164 -5.31 2.28 5.59
CA LEU A 164 -5.58 3.21 6.68
C LEU A 164 -5.57 4.67 6.20
N GLN A 165 -4.62 5.05 5.34
CA GLN A 165 -4.58 6.41 4.78
C GLN A 165 -5.78 6.70 3.87
N ALA A 166 -6.20 5.73 3.07
CA ALA A 166 -7.38 5.83 2.24
C ALA A 166 -8.71 5.76 3.03
N GLY A 167 -8.66 5.53 4.36
CA GLY A 167 -9.85 5.35 5.20
C GLY A 167 -10.64 4.06 4.93
N ASP A 168 -10.07 3.09 4.21
CA ASP A 168 -10.75 1.84 3.86
C ASP A 168 -10.56 0.77 4.94
N ARG A 169 -11.56 0.69 5.83
CA ARG A 169 -11.60 -0.32 6.91
C ARG A 169 -11.53 -1.75 6.37
N LEU A 170 -12.28 -2.06 5.32
CA LEU A 170 -12.42 -3.43 4.82
C LEU A 170 -11.07 -3.95 4.30
N LEU A 171 -10.35 -3.15 3.52
CA LEU A 171 -9.04 -3.53 3.01
C LEU A 171 -7.98 -3.66 4.10
N ALA A 172 -8.03 -2.79 5.12
CA ALA A 172 -7.13 -2.90 6.27
C ALA A 172 -7.42 -4.19 7.06
N GLU A 173 -8.69 -4.53 7.29
CA GLU A 173 -9.10 -5.78 7.95
C GLU A 173 -8.70 -7.02 7.15
N ASN A 174 -8.88 -7.00 5.82
CA ASN A 174 -8.45 -8.08 4.94
C ASN A 174 -6.92 -8.29 4.97
N SER A 175 -6.14 -7.21 5.05
CA SER A 175 -4.68 -7.29 5.20
C SER A 175 -4.28 -7.92 6.53
N LEU A 176 -4.98 -7.59 7.62
CA LEU A 176 -4.78 -8.26 8.91
C LEU A 176 -5.14 -9.74 8.84
N GLN A 177 -6.30 -10.07 8.28
CA GLN A 177 -6.74 -11.46 8.15
C GLN A 177 -5.74 -12.29 7.34
N TYR A 178 -5.20 -11.73 6.26
CA TYR A 178 -4.14 -12.39 5.49
C TYR A 178 -2.89 -12.68 6.35
N LEU A 179 -2.47 -11.76 7.22
CA LEU A 179 -1.33 -11.97 8.12
C LEU A 179 -1.61 -13.07 9.16
N VAL A 180 -2.86 -13.17 9.63
CA VAL A 180 -3.34 -14.26 10.51
C VAL A 180 -3.28 -15.59 9.79
N ASP A 181 -3.96 -15.71 8.65
CA ASP A 181 -4.10 -16.97 7.89
C ASP A 181 -2.74 -17.53 7.49
N GLN A 182 -1.82 -16.64 7.13
CA GLN A 182 -0.48 -16.99 6.69
C GLN A 182 0.55 -17.13 7.84
N HIS A 183 0.10 -16.99 9.10
CA HIS A 183 0.93 -17.11 10.32
C HIS A 183 2.21 -16.27 10.25
N ARG A 184 2.12 -15.07 9.66
CA ARG A 184 3.29 -14.22 9.38
C ARG A 184 3.75 -13.40 10.57
N LEU A 185 2.87 -13.19 11.54
CA LEU A 185 3.09 -12.40 12.75
C LEU A 185 2.51 -13.15 13.96
N ASP A 186 3.05 -12.86 15.14
CA ASP A 186 2.50 -13.35 16.40
C ASP A 186 1.19 -12.63 16.76
N ALA A 187 0.40 -13.26 17.64
CA ALA A 187 -0.90 -12.73 18.07
C ALA A 187 -0.79 -11.32 18.69
N LEU A 188 0.35 -11.03 19.31
CA LEU A 188 0.61 -9.75 19.98
C LEU A 188 0.86 -8.62 18.97
N ASN A 189 1.66 -8.83 17.92
CA ASN A 189 1.82 -7.82 16.87
C ASN A 189 0.53 -7.62 16.07
N LEU A 190 -0.23 -8.68 15.82
CA LEU A 190 -1.55 -8.57 15.18
C LEU A 190 -2.52 -7.71 16.00
N LEU A 191 -2.52 -7.88 17.33
CA LEU A 191 -3.33 -7.08 18.24
C LEU A 191 -2.89 -5.60 18.23
N PHE A 192 -1.58 -5.32 18.16
CA PHE A 192 -1.08 -3.95 18.00
C PHE A 192 -1.54 -3.29 16.71
N LEU A 193 -1.49 -4.01 15.58
CA LEU A 193 -2.01 -3.51 14.31
C LEU A 193 -3.53 -3.30 14.37
N ARG A 194 -4.28 -4.15 15.07
CA ARG A 194 -5.72 -3.96 15.28
C ARG A 194 -6.02 -2.68 16.08
N VAL A 195 -5.27 -2.41 17.15
CA VAL A 195 -5.40 -1.16 17.90
C VAL A 195 -5.13 0.05 17.00
N GLN A 196 -4.11 -0.03 16.15
CA GLN A 196 -3.78 1.05 15.21
C GLN A 196 -4.89 1.26 14.17
N LEU A 197 -5.43 0.18 13.61
CA LEU A 197 -6.58 0.25 12.69
C LEU A 197 -7.76 0.99 13.33
N LEU A 198 -8.13 0.61 14.55
CA LEU A 198 -9.26 1.25 15.23
C LEU A 198 -8.97 2.72 15.59
N ALA A 199 -7.72 3.04 15.91
CA ALA A 199 -7.33 4.40 16.26
C ALA A 199 -7.28 5.35 15.06
N GLU A 200 -6.77 4.90 13.91
CA GLU A 200 -6.74 5.70 12.68
C GLU A 200 -8.15 5.92 12.10
N LEU A 201 -9.05 4.93 12.25
CA LEU A 201 -10.46 5.04 11.85
C LEU A 201 -11.35 5.68 12.93
N GLU A 202 -10.75 6.26 13.97
CA GLU A 202 -11.43 6.93 15.09
C GLU A 202 -12.51 6.09 15.80
N GLN A 203 -12.39 4.77 15.76
CA GLN A 203 -13.31 3.82 16.42
C GLN A 203 -12.97 3.68 17.91
N TRP A 204 -12.99 4.80 18.63
CA TRP A 204 -12.55 4.88 20.03
C TRP A 204 -13.33 3.94 20.95
N GLN A 205 -14.64 3.82 20.73
CA GLN A 205 -15.50 2.96 21.53
C GLN A 205 -15.17 1.48 21.33
N GLU A 206 -14.95 1.04 20.09
CA GLU A 206 -14.55 -0.34 19.77
C GLU A 206 -13.18 -0.68 20.41
N LEU A 207 -12.27 0.30 20.41
CA LEU A 207 -10.94 0.14 20.98
C LEU A 207 -10.96 -0.05 22.51
N ILE A 208 -11.77 0.71 23.26
CA ILE A 208 -11.86 0.55 24.74
C ILE A 208 -12.69 -0.66 25.19
N THR A 209 -13.48 -1.25 24.30
CA THR A 209 -14.28 -2.45 24.57
C THR A 209 -13.63 -3.73 24.05
N LEU A 210 -12.41 -3.65 23.52
CA LEU A 210 -11.65 -4.82 23.08
C LEU A 210 -11.57 -5.86 24.22
N PRO A 211 -11.94 -7.13 23.96
CA PRO A 211 -11.84 -8.20 24.95
C PRO A 211 -10.41 -8.36 25.52
N GLU A 212 -9.41 -8.14 24.68
CA GLU A 212 -7.99 -8.30 25.00
C GLU A 212 -7.39 -7.06 25.68
N LEU A 213 -8.16 -5.99 25.93
CA LEU A 213 -7.65 -4.75 26.51
C LEU A 213 -6.94 -4.97 27.85
N GLY A 214 -7.46 -5.87 28.70
CA GLY A 214 -6.82 -6.20 29.97
C GLY A 214 -5.41 -6.77 29.79
N ASN A 215 -5.23 -7.65 28.80
CA ASN A 215 -3.92 -8.21 28.46
C ASN A 215 -3.01 -7.15 27.84
N LEU A 216 -3.56 -6.32 26.94
CA LEU A 216 -2.84 -5.20 26.33
C LEU A 216 -2.23 -4.30 27.40
N LEU A 217 -2.97 -3.95 28.45
CA LEU A 217 -2.50 -3.04 29.52
C LEU A 217 -1.35 -3.63 30.35
N GLN A 218 -1.16 -4.95 30.38
CA GLN A 218 -0.12 -5.61 31.18
C GLN A 218 1.17 -5.90 30.42
N ILE A 219 1.12 -5.96 29.09
CA ILE A 219 2.30 -6.24 28.25
C ILE A 219 3.07 -4.97 27.88
N ARG A 220 4.34 -5.11 27.49
CA ARG A 220 5.07 -4.01 26.84
C ARG A 220 4.49 -3.75 25.45
N ARG A 221 4.32 -2.48 25.09
CA ARG A 221 3.67 -2.06 23.84
C ARG A 221 4.53 -1.03 23.09
N PRO A 222 4.44 -0.98 21.76
CA PRO A 222 4.94 0.15 20.98
C PRO A 222 4.28 1.45 21.45
N PHE A 223 5.04 2.54 21.49
CA PHE A 223 4.51 3.83 21.97
C PHE A 223 3.28 4.30 21.17
N ALA A 224 3.25 4.07 19.85
CA ALA A 224 2.09 4.38 19.01
C ALA A 224 0.79 3.69 19.48
N VAL A 225 0.88 2.46 20.01
CA VAL A 225 -0.26 1.74 20.59
C VAL A 225 -0.66 2.37 21.92
N THR A 226 0.31 2.71 22.77
CA THR A 226 0.03 3.43 24.03
C THR A 226 -0.65 4.78 23.78
N GLN A 227 -0.17 5.56 22.80
CA GLN A 227 -0.78 6.81 22.37
C GLN A 227 -2.23 6.61 21.88
N ALA A 228 -2.48 5.58 21.06
CA ALA A 228 -3.82 5.23 20.60
C ALA A 228 -4.78 4.90 21.76
N LEU A 229 -4.32 4.10 22.73
CA LEU A 229 -5.10 3.77 23.93
C LEU A 229 -5.36 5.02 24.79
N LEU A 230 -4.37 5.89 24.98
CA LEU A 230 -4.53 7.16 25.71
C LEU A 230 -5.56 8.07 25.02
N LYS A 231 -5.49 8.24 23.70
CA LYS A 231 -6.50 8.99 22.93
C LYS A 231 -7.89 8.41 23.15
N ALA A 232 -8.05 7.10 23.02
CA ALA A 232 -9.34 6.44 23.18
C ALA A 232 -9.91 6.63 24.60
N VAL A 233 -9.08 6.47 25.64
CA VAL A 233 -9.47 6.72 27.03
C VAL A 233 -9.93 8.16 27.20
N TYR A 234 -9.18 9.14 26.70
CA TYR A 234 -9.58 10.54 26.81
C TYR A 234 -10.90 10.83 26.10
N ARG A 235 -11.00 10.45 24.82
CA ARG A 235 -12.17 10.71 23.97
C ARG A 235 -13.46 10.09 24.53
N THR A 236 -13.37 8.87 25.06
CA THR A 236 -14.55 8.14 25.55
C THR A 236 -14.90 8.47 27.00
N GLN A 237 -13.90 8.70 27.86
CA GLN A 237 -14.12 8.78 29.32
C GLN A 237 -13.94 10.18 29.90
N LEU A 238 -13.24 11.10 29.24
CA LEU A 238 -12.87 12.39 29.83
C LEU A 238 -13.28 13.62 29.02
N GLN A 239 -13.45 13.49 27.70
CA GLN A 239 -13.78 14.62 26.82
C GLN A 239 -15.03 15.38 27.28
N HIS A 240 -16.06 14.68 27.74
CA HIS A 240 -17.29 15.29 28.24
C HIS A 240 -17.07 16.25 29.44
N PHE A 241 -16.03 16.08 30.26
CA PHE A 241 -15.72 17.03 31.33
C PHE A 241 -15.07 18.33 30.81
N GLU A 242 -14.29 18.22 29.72
CA GLU A 242 -13.74 19.40 29.03
C GLU A 242 -14.88 20.20 28.41
N ASP A 243 -15.79 19.55 27.69
CA ASP A 243 -16.96 20.18 27.07
C ASP A 243 -17.86 20.87 28.10
N ASN A 244 -18.07 20.25 29.25
CA ASN A 244 -18.86 20.78 30.36
C ASN A 244 -18.09 21.74 31.29
N HIS A 245 -16.82 22.07 30.97
CA HIS A 245 -15.99 22.99 31.75
C HIS A 245 -15.85 22.61 33.24
N ALA A 246 -15.72 21.31 33.52
CA ALA A 246 -15.73 20.75 34.87
C ALA A 246 -14.37 20.09 35.23
N PRO A 247 -13.29 20.88 35.41
CA PRO A 247 -11.94 20.35 35.59
C PRO A 247 -11.72 19.65 36.95
N THR A 248 -12.40 20.09 38.01
CA THR A 248 -12.30 19.46 39.34
C THR A 248 -12.91 18.07 39.37
N THR A 249 -14.06 17.89 38.71
CA THR A 249 -14.70 16.57 38.55
C THR A 249 -13.86 15.67 37.64
N ALA A 250 -13.21 16.22 36.61
CA ALA A 250 -12.30 15.46 35.76
C ALA A 250 -11.13 14.88 36.56
N ILE A 251 -10.54 15.65 37.48
CA ILE A 251 -9.44 15.18 38.35
C ILE A 251 -9.92 14.09 39.30
N ALA A 252 -11.08 14.26 39.93
CA ALA A 252 -11.65 13.25 40.82
C ALA A 252 -11.90 11.94 40.05
N TYR A 253 -12.54 12.02 38.89
CA TYR A 253 -12.80 10.85 38.04
C TYR A 253 -11.51 10.20 37.53
N PHE A 254 -10.51 11.01 37.18
CA PHE A 254 -9.20 10.51 36.80
C PHE A 254 -8.55 9.69 37.92
N ARG A 255 -8.55 10.22 39.15
CA ARG A 255 -7.97 9.58 40.33
C ARG A 255 -8.70 8.28 40.71
N GLU A 256 -10.03 8.30 40.69
CA GLU A 256 -10.84 7.20 41.20
C GLU A 256 -11.09 6.09 40.17
N VAL A 257 -11.17 6.42 38.88
CA VAL A 257 -11.60 5.48 37.83
C VAL A 257 -10.51 5.22 36.79
N ILE A 258 -9.89 6.27 36.26
CA ILE A 258 -8.95 6.15 35.14
C ILE A 258 -7.60 5.59 35.60
N PHE A 259 -6.98 6.21 36.59
CA PHE A 259 -5.64 5.84 37.03
C PHE A 259 -5.55 4.40 37.55
N PRO A 260 -6.47 3.88 38.39
CA PRO A 260 -6.39 2.50 38.87
C PRO A 260 -6.47 1.45 37.75
N ARG A 261 -7.22 1.74 36.68
CA ARG A 261 -7.40 0.82 35.55
C ARG A 261 -6.30 0.94 34.50
N TYR A 262 -5.83 2.15 34.22
CA TYR A 262 -4.97 2.46 33.08
C TYR A 262 -3.55 2.91 33.47
N SER A 263 -3.14 2.74 34.74
CA SER A 263 -1.85 3.20 35.28
C SER A 263 -0.65 2.89 34.38
N ASN A 264 -0.59 1.70 33.78
CA ASN A 264 0.49 1.27 32.89
C ASN A 264 0.59 2.05 31.56
N LEU A 265 -0.41 2.86 31.20
CA LEU A 265 -0.34 3.77 30.05
C LEU A 265 0.40 5.08 30.38
N PHE A 266 0.51 5.42 31.67
CA PHE A 266 1.07 6.67 32.15
C PHE A 266 2.56 6.58 32.52
N THR A 267 3.21 5.46 32.19
CA THR A 267 4.63 5.24 32.50
C THR A 267 5.53 6.17 31.68
N VAL A 268 5.20 6.39 30.40
CA VAL A 268 6.07 7.12 29.47
C VAL A 268 5.23 8.05 28.59
N ARG A 269 5.65 9.32 28.45
CA ARG A 269 5.03 10.28 27.51
C ARG A 269 5.78 10.34 26.17
N ALA A 270 7.07 10.00 26.17
CA ALA A 270 7.93 9.96 24.99
C ALA A 270 7.89 11.24 24.15
N GLY A 271 7.81 12.40 24.81
CA GLY A 271 7.71 13.70 24.16
C GLY A 271 6.45 13.92 23.31
N SER A 272 5.43 13.06 23.40
CA SER A 272 4.20 13.19 22.60
C SER A 272 3.54 14.54 22.80
N LYS A 273 3.17 15.17 21.68
CA LYS A 273 2.48 16.46 21.62
C LYS A 273 0.97 16.32 21.35
N VAL A 274 0.47 15.09 21.28
CA VAL A 274 -0.94 14.82 21.03
C VAL A 274 -1.79 15.43 22.16
N PRO A 275 -2.79 16.28 21.86
CA PRO A 275 -3.54 17.02 22.88
C PRO A 275 -4.12 16.14 23.98
N GLU A 276 -4.73 15.00 23.63
CA GLU A 276 -5.33 14.07 24.59
C GLU A 276 -4.28 13.49 25.54
N VAL A 277 -3.08 13.19 25.04
CA VAL A 277 -1.96 12.70 25.85
C VAL A 277 -1.49 13.78 26.81
N LEU A 278 -1.32 15.01 26.34
CA LEU A 278 -0.91 16.14 27.19
C LEU A 278 -1.90 16.39 28.32
N LYS A 279 -3.21 16.38 28.02
CA LYS A 279 -4.28 16.56 29.01
C LYS A 279 -4.30 15.43 30.03
N LEU A 280 -4.11 14.18 29.59
CA LEU A 280 -4.01 13.01 30.47
C LEU A 280 -2.79 13.07 31.41
N PHE A 281 -1.63 13.49 30.90
CA PHE A 281 -0.43 13.67 31.74
C PHE A 281 -0.52 14.90 32.65
N MET A 282 -1.29 15.92 32.27
CA MET A 282 -1.64 17.03 33.17
C MET A 282 -2.55 16.56 34.30
N LEU A 283 -3.56 15.73 34.01
CA LEU A 283 -4.38 15.10 35.05
C LEU A 283 -3.55 14.17 35.95
N LEU A 284 -2.55 13.47 35.41
CA LEU A 284 -1.61 12.67 36.18
C LEU A 284 -0.76 13.52 37.14
N SER A 285 -0.33 14.71 36.72
CA SER A 285 0.52 15.56 37.55
C SER A 285 -0.20 16.11 38.78
N ILE A 286 -1.53 16.27 38.67
CA ILE A 286 -2.41 16.82 39.72
C ILE A 286 -3.09 15.70 40.52
N GLY A 287 -3.55 14.64 39.86
CA GLY A 287 -4.43 13.62 40.43
C GLY A 287 -3.72 12.50 41.21
N ARG A 288 -2.38 12.49 41.23
CA ARG A 288 -1.57 11.51 41.99
C ARG A 288 -1.05 12.11 43.29
N GLU A 289 -0.93 11.27 44.31
CA GLU A 289 -0.17 11.58 45.53
C GLU A 289 1.16 10.79 45.52
N PRO A 290 2.33 11.45 45.63
CA PRO A 290 2.53 12.91 45.65
C PRO A 290 2.28 13.57 44.28
N THR A 291 1.91 14.85 44.31
CA THR A 291 1.73 15.70 43.13
C THR A 291 3.07 15.93 42.40
N ARG A 292 3.01 16.23 41.10
CA ARG A 292 4.20 16.36 40.23
C ARG A 292 4.27 17.73 39.55
N PRO A 293 4.65 18.81 40.27
CA PRO A 293 4.70 20.15 39.71
C PRO A 293 5.71 20.29 38.55
N ALA A 294 6.83 19.54 38.57
CA ALA A 294 7.81 19.53 37.48
C ALA A 294 7.19 19.08 36.14
N LEU A 295 6.35 18.05 36.17
CA LEU A 295 5.65 17.55 34.98
C LEU A 295 4.62 18.56 34.48
N ARG A 296 3.88 19.25 35.38
CA ARG A 296 2.96 20.34 35.01
C ARG A 296 3.70 21.43 34.23
N ASP A 297 4.83 21.90 34.75
CA ASP A 297 5.59 22.99 34.15
C ASP A 297 6.19 22.59 32.79
N GLU A 298 6.70 21.35 32.68
CA GLU A 298 7.17 20.77 31.42
C GLU A 298 6.07 20.72 30.34
N LEU A 299 4.86 20.30 30.72
CA LEU A 299 3.72 20.23 29.79
C LEU A 299 3.29 21.62 29.31
N LEU A 300 3.29 22.63 30.19
CA LEU A 300 2.98 24.02 29.82
C LEU A 300 4.05 24.65 28.92
N ALA A 301 5.31 24.24 29.07
CA ALA A 301 6.43 24.72 28.26
C ALA A 301 6.52 24.05 26.86
N THR A 302 5.65 23.09 26.55
CA THR A 302 5.69 22.35 25.29
C THR A 302 5.31 23.25 24.11
N PRO A 303 6.17 23.42 23.09
CA PRO A 303 5.90 24.33 21.97
C PRO A 303 4.95 23.73 20.92
N GLY A 304 4.15 24.60 20.31
CA GLY A 304 3.28 24.25 19.17
C GLY A 304 1.95 23.59 19.57
N ILE A 305 1.43 23.89 20.76
CA ILE A 305 0.09 23.46 21.19
C ILE A 305 -0.92 24.52 20.73
N GLU A 306 -2.04 24.09 20.14
CA GLU A 306 -3.16 24.98 19.80
C GLU A 306 -3.70 25.72 21.03
N ASP A 307 -4.10 26.98 20.84
CA ASP A 307 -4.57 27.86 21.92
C ASP A 307 -5.75 27.26 22.71
N THR A 308 -6.66 26.55 22.03
CA THR A 308 -7.81 25.88 22.65
C THR A 308 -7.38 24.86 23.71
N HIS A 309 -6.41 24.01 23.35
CA HIS A 309 -5.87 22.97 24.21
C HIS A 309 -4.95 23.55 25.29
N LEU A 310 -4.15 24.56 24.96
CA LEU A 310 -3.29 25.25 25.92
C LEU A 310 -4.12 25.91 27.04
N ASN A 311 -5.22 26.57 26.68
CA ASN A 311 -6.13 27.19 27.65
C ASN A 311 -6.70 26.15 28.64
N TYR A 312 -7.07 24.96 28.17
CA TYR A 312 -7.55 23.90 29.04
C TYR A 312 -6.45 23.35 29.96
N LEU A 313 -5.23 23.16 29.43
CA LEU A 313 -4.06 22.75 30.22
C LEU A 313 -3.75 23.77 31.32
N GLN A 314 -3.81 25.06 31.04
CA GLN A 314 -3.61 26.12 32.02
C GLN A 314 -4.68 26.10 33.12
N ARG A 315 -5.95 25.83 32.78
CA ARG A 315 -7.03 25.69 33.77
C ARG A 315 -6.79 24.51 34.71
N LEU A 316 -6.33 23.37 34.18
CA LEU A 316 -5.95 22.22 35.00
C LEU A 316 -4.73 22.56 35.86
N ALA A 317 -3.69 23.13 35.28
CA ALA A 317 -2.46 23.50 35.98
C ALA A 317 -2.70 24.45 37.16
N ALA A 318 -3.66 25.38 37.05
CA ALA A 318 -4.04 26.29 38.13
C ALA A 318 -4.58 25.59 39.38
N LEU A 319 -5.01 24.32 39.27
CA LEU A 319 -5.48 23.52 40.41
C LEU A 319 -4.34 22.88 41.20
N LEU A 320 -3.10 22.97 40.71
CA LEU A 320 -1.89 22.58 41.44
C LEU A 320 -1.06 23.85 41.71
N PRO A 321 -1.13 24.45 42.91
CA PRO A 321 -0.37 25.66 43.23
C PRO A 321 1.10 25.37 43.61
N ASP A 322 1.48 24.10 43.74
CA ASP A 322 2.80 23.69 44.22
C ASP A 322 3.94 24.22 43.33
N ILE A 323 5.00 24.70 43.96
CA ILE A 323 6.20 25.19 43.28
C ILE A 323 7.10 24.00 42.99
N THR A 324 7.62 23.91 41.76
CA THR A 324 8.60 22.89 41.39
C THR A 324 9.85 23.04 42.26
N PRO A 325 10.21 22.04 43.07
CA PRO A 325 11.37 22.13 43.94
C PRO A 325 12.64 22.28 43.11
N SER A 326 13.51 23.22 43.48
CA SER A 326 14.81 23.43 42.84
C SER A 326 15.69 22.20 43.08
N GLN A 327 16.00 21.46 42.02
CA GLN A 327 16.79 20.25 42.13
C GLN A 327 18.27 20.59 42.38
N GLN A 328 18.79 20.25 43.57
CA GLN A 328 20.20 20.37 43.93
C GLN A 328 20.81 18.96 44.00
N GLY A 329 21.88 18.67 43.23
CA GLY A 329 22.55 17.37 43.24
C GLY A 329 23.35 17.06 41.97
N ASN A 330 24.02 15.91 41.94
CA ASN A 330 24.72 15.41 40.75
C ASN A 330 23.67 14.97 39.69
N PRO A 331 23.67 15.57 38.48
CA PRO A 331 22.69 15.27 37.44
C PRO A 331 22.58 13.80 37.07
N LEU A 332 23.69 13.05 37.13
CA LEU A 332 23.72 11.64 36.76
C LEU A 332 23.03 10.74 37.81
N GLN A 333 23.19 11.06 39.10
CA GLN A 333 22.48 10.37 40.19
C GLN A 333 20.98 10.67 40.16
N GLN A 334 20.62 11.92 39.83
CA GLN A 334 19.22 12.33 39.66
C GLN A 334 18.58 11.60 38.48
N ALA A 335 19.26 11.52 37.33
CA ALA A 335 18.79 10.76 36.17
C ALA A 335 18.58 9.27 36.52
N GLU A 336 19.47 8.66 37.30
CA GLU A 336 19.30 7.28 37.76
C GLU A 336 18.06 7.11 38.66
N GLN A 337 17.80 8.04 39.57
CA GLN A 337 16.58 8.03 40.39
C GLN A 337 15.31 8.21 39.55
N LEU A 338 15.33 9.09 38.55
CA LEU A 338 14.22 9.29 37.64
C LEU A 338 13.93 8.02 36.83
N CYS A 339 14.97 7.37 36.28
CA CYS A 339 14.81 6.07 35.61
C CYS A 339 14.21 5.00 36.54
N LYS A 340 14.62 4.95 37.82
CA LYS A 340 14.03 4.02 38.81
C LYS A 340 12.57 4.33 39.12
N ASN A 341 12.17 5.59 39.03
CA ASN A 341 10.79 6.03 39.22
C ASN A 341 9.94 5.95 37.94
N GLY A 342 10.53 5.53 36.81
CA GLY A 342 9.88 5.45 35.50
C GLY A 342 9.77 6.79 34.76
N GLU A 343 10.44 7.83 35.22
CA GLU A 343 10.36 9.20 34.67
C GLU A 343 11.42 9.40 33.57
N PHE A 344 11.30 8.63 32.50
CA PHE A 344 12.31 8.56 31.44
C PHE A 344 12.45 9.84 30.59
N ASP A 345 11.35 10.57 30.37
CA ASP A 345 11.37 11.85 29.63
C ASP A 345 12.29 12.87 30.34
N GLN A 346 12.15 13.03 31.66
CA GLN A 346 12.97 13.95 32.46
C GLN A 346 14.41 13.44 32.63
N ALA A 347 14.58 12.13 32.82
CA ALA A 347 15.91 11.52 32.87
C ALA A 347 16.68 11.79 31.57
N PHE A 348 16.03 11.65 30.42
CA PHE A 348 16.62 11.91 29.11
C PHE A 348 17.06 13.37 28.95
N LEU A 349 16.21 14.33 29.32
CA LEU A 349 16.54 15.76 29.28
C LEU A 349 17.74 16.12 30.16
N LEU A 350 17.82 15.56 31.38
CA LEU A 350 18.96 15.78 32.28
C LEU A 350 20.25 15.19 31.73
N LEU A 351 20.21 14.00 31.13
CA LEU A 351 21.39 13.34 30.58
C LEU A 351 21.99 14.09 29.41
N PHE A 352 21.20 14.85 28.65
CA PHE A 352 21.66 15.61 27.48
C PHE A 352 22.80 16.60 27.82
N GLY A 353 22.77 17.21 29.01
CA GLY A 353 23.76 18.20 29.46
C GLY A 353 24.96 17.65 30.24
N THR A 354 25.08 16.32 30.40
CA THR A 354 26.13 15.69 31.24
C THR A 354 27.36 15.26 30.44
N SER A 355 28.51 15.18 31.11
CA SER A 355 29.75 14.65 30.53
C SER A 355 29.62 13.18 30.13
N THR A 356 30.25 12.77 29.04
CA THR A 356 30.26 11.37 28.56
C THR A 356 30.87 10.44 29.61
N SER A 357 30.18 9.34 29.89
CA SER A 357 30.60 8.28 30.82
C SER A 357 29.85 6.99 30.50
N THR A 358 30.39 5.85 30.94
CA THR A 358 29.74 4.53 30.76
C THR A 358 28.35 4.48 31.41
N ASP A 359 28.19 5.12 32.57
CA ASP A 359 26.89 5.21 33.25
C ASP A 359 25.88 6.08 32.50
N LYS A 360 26.31 7.19 31.90
CA LYS A 360 25.46 8.01 31.02
C LYS A 360 24.94 7.19 29.86
N VAL A 361 25.81 6.43 29.17
CA VAL A 361 25.42 5.61 28.03
C VAL A 361 24.45 4.50 28.43
N ARG A 362 24.69 3.83 29.56
CA ARG A 362 23.76 2.83 30.12
C ARG A 362 22.37 3.43 30.39
N LEU A 363 22.32 4.60 31.02
CA LEU A 363 21.05 5.29 31.28
C LEU A 363 20.37 5.76 30.00
N LEU A 364 21.12 6.25 29.00
CA LEU A 364 20.58 6.61 27.70
C LEU A 364 20.06 5.40 26.92
N PHE A 365 20.69 4.23 27.04
CA PHE A 365 20.17 2.99 26.45
C PHE A 365 18.82 2.64 27.09
N GLN A 366 18.71 2.77 28.41
CA GLN A 366 17.45 2.54 29.12
C GLN A 366 16.37 3.57 28.70
N CYS A 367 16.72 4.86 28.62
CA CYS A 367 15.80 5.89 28.14
C CYS A 367 15.35 5.62 26.70
N ALA A 368 16.27 5.28 25.79
CA ALA A 368 15.92 4.98 24.40
C ALA A 368 15.02 3.74 24.28
N TYR A 369 15.28 2.70 25.10
CA TYR A 369 14.47 1.49 25.14
C TYR A 369 13.03 1.76 25.61
N GLU A 370 12.84 2.66 26.57
CA GLU A 370 11.52 2.98 27.13
C GLU A 370 10.77 4.06 26.33
N LEU A 371 11.47 5.12 25.90
CA LEU A 371 10.90 6.22 25.11
C LEU A 371 10.56 5.80 23.69
N GLN A 372 11.32 4.88 23.10
CA GLN A 372 11.13 4.40 21.72
C GLN A 372 11.12 5.53 20.68
N THR A 373 11.89 6.60 20.91
CA THR A 373 12.03 7.75 20.00
C THR A 373 13.36 7.73 19.26
N LEU A 374 13.37 8.21 18.02
CA LEU A 374 14.59 8.34 17.22
C LEU A 374 15.58 9.31 17.86
N ALA A 375 15.08 10.37 18.51
CA ALA A 375 15.91 11.32 19.25
C ALA A 375 16.69 10.67 20.40
N ALA A 376 16.05 9.79 21.17
CA ALA A 376 16.71 9.08 22.27
C ALA A 376 17.70 8.03 21.75
N GLU A 377 17.34 7.29 20.69
CA GLU A 377 18.26 6.36 20.03
C GLU A 377 19.50 7.05 19.47
N LYS A 378 19.33 8.22 18.84
CA LYS A 378 20.46 9.04 18.34
C LYS A 378 21.39 9.46 19.47
N ALA A 379 20.84 10.02 20.54
CA ALA A 379 21.61 10.48 21.68
C ALA A 379 22.36 9.32 22.37
N ALA A 380 21.72 8.15 22.47
CA ALA A 380 22.34 6.93 22.99
C ALA A 380 23.52 6.45 22.13
N LEU A 381 23.35 6.40 20.81
CA LEU A 381 24.41 5.99 19.89
C LEU A 381 25.56 6.99 19.86
N GLN A 382 25.27 8.29 19.80
CA GLN A 382 26.29 9.33 19.83
C GLN A 382 27.09 9.28 21.14
N ALA A 383 26.42 9.14 22.29
CA ALA A 383 27.11 9.02 23.57
C ALA A 383 27.97 7.76 23.68
N PHE A 384 27.58 6.66 23.01
CA PHE A 384 28.39 5.44 22.92
C PHE A 384 29.61 5.64 22.01
N ASP A 385 29.43 6.29 20.85
CA ASP A 385 30.52 6.60 19.92
C ASP A 385 31.54 7.58 20.50
N ASP A 386 31.12 8.46 21.41
CA ASP A 386 31.99 9.39 22.14
C ASP A 386 32.81 8.70 23.26
N LEU A 387 32.54 7.44 23.61
CA LEU A 387 33.33 6.68 24.59
C LEU A 387 34.67 6.21 23.99
N THR A 388 35.65 6.00 24.86
CA THR A 388 36.90 5.33 24.46
C THR A 388 36.67 3.86 24.13
N VAL A 389 37.55 3.26 23.32
CA VAL A 389 37.45 1.84 22.91
C VAL A 389 37.44 0.89 24.13
N ASP A 390 38.20 1.21 25.18
CA ASP A 390 38.23 0.42 26.43
C ASP A 390 36.89 0.50 27.19
N GLU A 391 36.30 1.70 27.26
CA GLU A 391 34.99 1.91 27.87
C GLU A 391 33.86 1.23 27.08
N GLN A 392 33.88 1.32 25.75
CA GLN A 392 32.95 0.61 24.87
C GLN A 392 33.04 -0.90 25.10
N THR A 393 34.26 -1.45 25.12
CA THR A 393 34.49 -2.88 25.36
C THR A 393 33.99 -3.31 26.73
N SER A 394 34.20 -2.48 27.76
CA SER A 394 33.69 -2.72 29.11
C SER A 394 32.15 -2.73 29.16
N LEU A 395 31.51 -1.76 28.51
CA LEU A 395 30.05 -1.63 28.47
C LEU A 395 29.39 -2.80 27.72
N LEU A 396 30.02 -3.30 26.66
CA LEU A 396 29.55 -4.43 25.85
C LEU A 396 29.74 -5.80 26.50
N LYS A 397 30.43 -5.91 27.64
CA LYS A 397 30.45 -7.17 28.42
C LYS A 397 29.07 -7.55 28.95
N VAL A 398 28.19 -6.57 29.12
CA VAL A 398 26.80 -6.81 29.53
C VAL A 398 25.99 -7.19 28.29
N ARG A 399 25.47 -8.42 28.28
CA ARG A 399 24.70 -8.97 27.16
C ARG A 399 23.55 -8.06 26.71
N TRP A 400 22.82 -7.46 27.64
CA TRP A 400 21.73 -6.53 27.30
C TRP A 400 22.22 -5.31 26.50
N ASN A 401 23.36 -4.71 26.87
CA ASN A 401 23.93 -3.57 26.14
C ASN A 401 24.35 -3.99 24.72
N GLN A 402 24.94 -5.18 24.58
CA GLN A 402 25.35 -5.75 23.30
C GLN A 402 24.14 -6.01 22.39
N ASP A 403 23.13 -6.70 22.93
CA ASP A 403 21.90 -7.03 22.20
C ASP A 403 21.16 -5.75 21.77
N TYR A 404 21.10 -4.74 22.63
CA TYR A 404 20.48 -3.45 22.31
C TYR A 404 21.27 -2.65 21.26
N LEU A 405 22.60 -2.61 21.36
CA LEU A 405 23.43 -1.96 20.33
C LEU A 405 23.28 -2.66 18.97
N ASN A 406 23.24 -3.99 18.96
CA ASN A 406 23.00 -4.79 17.75
C ASN A 406 21.61 -4.51 17.17
N GLN A 407 20.59 -4.32 18.01
CA GLN A 407 19.26 -3.92 17.55
C GLN A 407 19.29 -2.54 16.87
N LEU A 408 20.04 -1.58 17.42
CA LEU A 408 20.13 -0.22 16.88
C LEU A 408 20.94 -0.13 15.58
N ARG A 409 22.06 -0.87 15.48
CA ARG A 409 22.99 -0.86 14.33
C ARG A 409 22.70 -1.94 13.28
N GLY A 410 21.88 -2.93 13.62
CA GLY A 410 21.74 -4.17 12.86
C GLY A 410 22.87 -5.17 13.17
N THR A 411 22.60 -6.46 12.97
CA THR A 411 23.57 -7.53 13.15
C THR A 411 24.68 -7.40 12.11
N GLN A 412 25.83 -6.81 12.47
CA GLN A 412 27.00 -6.78 11.60
C GLN A 412 27.68 -8.16 11.62
N GLU A 413 27.43 -8.99 10.61
CA GLU A 413 28.39 -10.03 10.25
C GLU A 413 29.53 -9.35 9.46
N ALA A 414 30.68 -9.19 10.13
CA ALA A 414 32.01 -8.93 9.57
C ALA A 414 32.19 -7.67 8.70
N GLU A 415 32.73 -6.59 9.30
CA GLU A 415 34.01 -5.94 8.95
C GLU A 415 34.13 -4.61 9.72
N VAL A 416 35.23 -4.46 10.46
CA VAL A 416 35.54 -3.39 11.43
C VAL A 416 35.87 -2.05 10.74
N THR A 417 35.29 -1.76 9.58
CA THR A 417 35.63 -0.60 8.74
C THR A 417 34.44 0.25 8.30
N SER A 418 33.25 0.02 8.83
CA SER A 418 32.06 0.76 8.41
C SER A 418 31.80 1.97 9.31
N GLN A 419 31.85 3.16 8.70
CA GLN A 419 31.49 4.46 9.30
C GLN A 419 30.24 4.35 10.19
N SER A 420 30.27 5.03 11.34
CA SER A 420 29.16 5.12 12.29
C SER A 420 27.84 5.46 11.56
N THR A 421 26.96 4.47 11.36
CA THR A 421 25.60 4.71 10.86
C THR A 421 24.83 5.44 11.94
N THR A 422 24.71 6.76 11.78
CA THR A 422 23.93 7.64 12.66
C THR A 422 22.44 7.45 12.40
N VAL A 423 21.60 7.64 13.42
CA VAL A 423 20.14 7.62 13.26
C VAL A 423 19.70 8.84 12.45
N PRO A 424 18.97 8.66 11.34
CA PRO A 424 18.41 9.77 10.57
C PRO A 424 17.52 10.68 11.40
N THR A 425 17.66 11.99 11.21
CA THR A 425 16.83 13.02 11.87
C THR A 425 15.83 13.70 10.95
N ASN A 426 15.86 13.36 9.67
CA ASN A 426 14.96 13.86 8.64
C ASN A 426 14.96 12.89 7.45
N TRP A 427 14.05 13.12 6.50
CA TRP A 427 13.93 12.28 5.31
C TRP A 427 15.13 12.32 4.37
N LEU A 428 15.87 13.44 4.30
CA LEU A 428 17.08 13.51 3.46
C LEU A 428 18.17 12.57 3.98
N GLU A 429 18.44 12.62 5.29
CA GLU A 429 19.38 11.70 5.94
C GLU A 429 18.92 10.24 5.78
N TRP A 430 17.62 9.97 5.85
CA TRP A 430 17.08 8.63 5.63
C TRP A 430 17.31 8.15 4.19
N LEU A 431 16.98 8.97 3.20
CA LEU A 431 17.20 8.66 1.78
C LEU A 431 18.69 8.49 1.45
N LEU A 432 19.59 9.24 2.09
CA LEU A 432 21.05 9.11 1.94
C LEU A 432 21.63 7.81 2.51
N GLN A 433 20.92 7.17 3.43
CA GLN A 433 21.39 6.01 4.18
C GLN A 433 20.68 4.71 3.82
N VAL A 434 19.46 4.75 3.29
CA VAL A 434 18.63 3.56 3.07
C VAL A 434 19.28 2.53 2.14
N ASP A 435 20.07 2.94 1.16
CA ASP A 435 20.82 2.05 0.27
C ASP A 435 22.06 1.43 0.93
N LYS A 436 22.57 2.07 2.00
CA LYS A 436 23.73 1.63 2.79
C LYS A 436 23.36 0.79 4.01
N GLN A 437 22.11 0.81 4.44
CA GLN A 437 21.67 0.07 5.62
C GLN A 437 21.52 -1.43 5.31
N PRO A 438 22.27 -2.32 6.00
CA PRO A 438 22.15 -3.76 5.78
C PRO A 438 20.79 -4.31 6.27
N ASN A 439 20.19 -3.68 7.27
CA ASN A 439 18.91 -4.08 7.84
C ASN A 439 17.75 -3.25 7.26
N ARG A 440 17.02 -3.84 6.30
CA ARG A 440 15.85 -3.23 5.65
C ARG A 440 14.67 -3.00 6.60
N GLU A 441 14.49 -3.85 7.61
CA GLU A 441 13.41 -3.70 8.60
C GLU A 441 13.65 -2.48 9.48
N ARG A 442 14.92 -2.25 9.86
CA ARG A 442 15.32 -1.05 10.60
C ARG A 442 15.11 0.22 9.77
N ALA A 443 15.40 0.20 8.47
CA ALA A 443 15.11 1.33 7.60
C ALA A 443 13.61 1.67 7.57
N LEU A 444 12.74 0.66 7.47
CA LEU A 444 11.28 0.84 7.50
C LEU A 444 10.76 1.31 8.86
N TYR A 445 11.32 0.78 9.96
CA TYR A 445 11.02 1.25 11.31
C TYR A 445 11.35 2.74 11.45
N THR A 446 12.54 3.16 10.99
CA THR A 446 12.96 4.56 11.05
C THR A 446 12.08 5.45 10.17
N ALA A 447 11.70 5.00 8.97
CA ALA A 447 10.77 5.75 8.11
C ALA A 447 9.41 5.98 8.80
N ARG A 448 8.89 4.92 9.44
CA ARG A 448 7.63 4.98 10.18
C ARG A 448 7.68 5.93 11.37
N GLN A 449 8.72 5.83 12.21
CA GLN A 449 8.87 6.72 13.36
C GLN A 449 9.16 8.16 12.92
N GLY A 450 10.00 8.32 11.89
CA GLY A 450 10.34 9.61 11.30
C GLY A 450 9.12 10.35 10.76
N ALA A 451 8.16 9.64 10.15
CA ALA A 451 6.90 10.23 9.71
C ALA A 451 6.05 10.84 10.85
N ALA A 452 6.27 10.42 12.10
CA ALA A 452 5.59 10.96 13.28
C ALA A 452 6.44 11.99 14.04
N GLU A 453 7.77 11.82 14.08
CA GLU A 453 8.68 12.65 14.88
C GLU A 453 9.26 13.85 14.12
N TRP A 454 9.50 13.73 12.81
CA TRP A 454 10.17 14.78 12.04
C TRP A 454 9.23 15.93 11.69
N ASN A 455 9.80 17.10 11.43
CA ASN A 455 9.04 18.31 11.12
C ASN A 455 9.15 18.64 9.63
N VAL A 456 8.03 18.75 8.94
CA VAL A 456 7.96 19.12 7.51
C VAL A 456 8.71 20.42 7.20
N ASN A 457 8.69 21.39 8.11
CA ASN A 457 9.36 22.69 7.93
C ASN A 457 10.89 22.57 7.92
N SER A 458 11.48 21.47 8.42
CA SER A 458 12.94 21.30 8.36
C SER A 458 13.46 21.23 6.93
N LEU A 459 12.64 20.73 5.99
CA LEU A 459 12.96 20.69 4.57
C LEU A 459 12.93 22.08 3.91
N LEU A 460 12.16 23.03 4.45
CA LEU A 460 12.09 24.40 3.93
C LEU A 460 13.23 25.28 4.44
N MET A 461 13.79 24.95 5.60
CA MET A 461 14.89 25.72 6.21
C MET A 461 16.24 25.47 5.55
N GLN A 462 16.39 24.35 4.83
CA GLN A 462 17.64 23.94 4.19
C GLN A 462 17.65 24.37 2.71
N PRO A 463 18.71 25.08 2.23
CA PRO A 463 18.82 25.44 0.82
C PRO A 463 18.83 24.19 -0.06
N GLN A 464 18.06 24.21 -1.16
CA GLN A 464 18.01 23.12 -2.17
C GLN A 464 17.54 21.74 -1.67
N ALA A 465 17.10 21.63 -0.41
CA ALA A 465 16.67 20.36 0.19
C ALA A 465 15.55 19.67 -0.60
N ILE A 466 14.61 20.41 -1.19
CA ILE A 466 13.55 19.84 -2.01
C ILE A 466 14.10 19.19 -3.29
N THR A 467 15.04 19.86 -3.96
CA THR A 467 15.69 19.33 -5.17
C THR A 467 16.53 18.10 -4.85
N GLU A 468 17.27 18.14 -3.74
CA GLU A 468 18.06 17.01 -3.26
C GLU A 468 17.16 15.83 -2.87
N PHE A 469 16.01 16.09 -2.22
CA PHE A 469 15.04 15.06 -1.86
C PHE A 469 14.55 14.30 -3.08
N VAL A 470 14.12 15.01 -4.13
CA VAL A 470 13.63 14.39 -5.37
C VAL A 470 14.74 13.57 -6.04
N TYR A 471 15.95 14.13 -6.14
CA TYR A 471 17.10 13.42 -6.69
C TYR A 471 17.40 12.13 -5.93
N LEU A 472 17.40 12.17 -4.59
CA LEU A 472 17.65 11.00 -3.76
C LEU A 472 16.53 9.97 -3.85
N LEU A 473 15.28 10.39 -3.98
CA LEU A 473 14.14 9.50 -4.15
C LEU A 473 14.29 8.65 -5.43
N GLU A 474 14.70 9.27 -6.54
CA GLU A 474 15.00 8.58 -7.79
C GLU A 474 16.19 7.61 -7.64
N GLN A 475 17.28 8.04 -7.01
CA GLN A 475 18.47 7.21 -6.79
C GLN A 475 18.14 5.98 -5.94
N VAL A 476 17.40 6.14 -4.84
CA VAL A 476 16.98 5.04 -3.97
C VAL A 476 16.04 4.09 -4.71
N GLY A 477 15.15 4.61 -5.56
CA GLY A 477 14.27 3.79 -6.40
C GLY A 477 15.05 2.77 -7.24
N SER A 478 16.27 3.11 -7.68
CA SER A 478 17.11 2.19 -8.45
C SER A 478 17.87 1.15 -7.61
N LYS A 479 18.20 1.45 -6.34
CA LYS A 479 19.07 0.60 -5.51
C LYS A 479 18.35 -0.19 -4.43
N ALA A 480 17.30 0.39 -3.85
CA ALA A 480 16.55 -0.14 -2.71
C ALA A 480 15.03 -0.02 -2.92
N GLU A 481 14.58 -0.27 -4.15
CA GLU A 481 13.20 -0.15 -4.62
C GLU A 481 12.15 -0.70 -3.63
N SER A 482 12.30 -1.95 -3.19
CA SER A 482 11.34 -2.59 -2.28
C SER A 482 11.21 -1.88 -0.93
N VAL A 483 12.28 -1.29 -0.40
CA VAL A 483 12.23 -0.55 0.87
C VAL A 483 11.51 0.77 0.65
N LEU A 484 11.82 1.47 -0.44
CA LEU A 484 11.16 2.72 -0.80
C LEU A 484 9.65 2.52 -1.04
N HIS A 485 9.27 1.46 -1.77
CA HIS A 485 7.86 1.12 -2.02
C HIS A 485 7.09 0.81 -0.73
N ASN A 486 7.73 0.10 0.21
CA ASN A 486 7.12 -0.20 1.51
C ASN A 486 7.13 0.99 2.47
N ALA A 487 7.97 2.00 2.24
CA ALA A 487 8.01 3.25 3.01
C ALA A 487 7.04 4.31 2.49
N LEU A 488 6.50 4.14 1.28
CA LEU A 488 5.58 5.09 0.63
C LEU A 488 4.42 5.57 1.52
N PRO A 489 3.72 4.70 2.29
CA PRO A 489 2.64 5.17 3.16
C PRO A 489 3.14 6.20 4.19
N TYR A 490 4.33 5.99 4.75
CA TYR A 490 4.90 6.89 5.76
C TYR A 490 5.34 8.22 5.14
N LEU A 491 5.88 8.19 3.92
CA LEU A 491 6.19 9.40 3.14
C LEU A 491 4.94 10.22 2.86
N LEU A 492 3.88 9.58 2.37
CA LEU A 492 2.60 10.26 2.11
C LEU A 492 2.00 10.86 3.38
N ALA A 493 1.98 10.08 4.47
CA ALA A 493 1.44 10.51 5.76
C ALA A 493 2.17 11.74 6.30
N PHE A 494 3.50 11.78 6.15
CA PHE A 494 4.33 12.89 6.62
C PHE A 494 3.93 14.22 5.98
N PHE A 495 3.69 14.24 4.66
CA PHE A 495 3.29 15.45 3.95
C PHE A 495 1.80 15.78 4.12
N GLN A 496 0.93 14.78 4.12
CA GLN A 496 -0.53 14.98 4.24
C GLN A 496 -0.95 15.45 5.64
N LYS A 497 -0.16 15.15 6.68
CA LYS A 497 -0.41 15.61 8.06
C LYS A 497 -0.01 17.08 8.32
N ASP A 498 0.62 17.73 7.35
CA ASP A 498 0.93 19.15 7.45
C ASP A 498 -0.37 19.98 7.42
N GLU A 499 -0.56 20.86 8.39
CA GLU A 499 -1.74 21.74 8.49
C GLU A 499 -1.86 22.68 7.27
N GLN A 500 -0.75 22.94 6.58
CA GLN A 500 -0.70 23.75 5.37
C GLN A 500 -0.75 22.90 4.08
N PHE A 501 -1.06 21.60 4.18
CA PHE A 501 -1.18 20.74 3.01
C PHE A 501 -2.39 21.16 2.13
N PRO A 502 -2.22 21.25 0.80
CA PRO A 502 -0.96 21.13 0.05
C PRO A 502 -0.17 22.44 0.01
N ARG A 503 1.14 22.39 0.33
CA ARG A 503 2.09 23.50 0.10
C ARG A 503 2.64 23.56 -1.31
N ARG A 504 2.77 24.76 -1.86
CA ARG A 504 3.31 24.98 -3.22
C ARG A 504 4.79 24.62 -3.33
N GLU A 505 5.55 24.81 -2.26
CA GLU A 505 6.99 24.54 -2.17
C GLU A 505 7.29 23.06 -2.41
N PHE A 506 6.40 22.16 -2.00
CA PHE A 506 6.56 20.70 -2.15
C PHE A 506 5.93 20.14 -3.41
N PHE A 507 5.50 20.98 -4.35
CA PHE A 507 4.85 20.55 -5.59
C PHE A 507 5.62 19.44 -6.32
N THR A 508 6.94 19.60 -6.49
CA THR A 508 7.79 18.60 -7.15
C THR A 508 7.87 17.29 -6.36
N VAL A 509 7.84 17.37 -5.04
CA VAL A 509 7.83 16.19 -4.16
C VAL A 509 6.52 15.42 -4.31
N TYR A 510 5.37 16.10 -4.28
CA TYR A 510 4.07 15.45 -4.48
C TYR A 510 3.97 14.76 -5.84
N HIS A 511 4.52 15.39 -6.89
CA HIS A 511 4.59 14.80 -8.21
C HIS A 511 5.44 13.53 -8.23
N SER A 512 6.64 13.55 -7.65
CA SER A 512 7.50 12.36 -7.59
C SER A 512 6.91 11.24 -6.72
N LEU A 513 6.16 11.58 -5.67
CA LEU A 513 5.43 10.59 -4.86
C LEU A 513 4.25 9.97 -5.63
N LEU A 514 3.55 10.76 -6.45
CA LEU A 514 2.50 10.26 -7.35
C LEU A 514 3.08 9.28 -8.37
N GLU A 515 4.20 9.63 -9.00
CA GLU A 515 4.91 8.75 -9.93
C GLU A 515 5.36 7.44 -9.25
N LEU A 516 5.97 7.53 -8.07
CA LEU A 516 6.36 6.37 -7.27
C LEU A 516 5.17 5.47 -6.90
N LEU A 517 4.01 6.05 -6.64
CA LEU A 517 2.77 5.31 -6.39
C LEU A 517 2.33 4.53 -7.64
N VAL A 518 2.35 5.17 -8.82
CA VAL A 518 1.96 4.57 -10.12
C VAL A 518 2.90 3.42 -10.50
N ILE A 519 4.20 3.56 -10.21
CA ILE A 519 5.20 2.52 -10.45
C ILE A 519 5.02 1.34 -9.49
N SER A 520 4.78 1.61 -8.20
CA SER A 520 4.77 0.58 -7.15
C SER A 520 3.43 -0.14 -6.95
N THR A 521 2.35 0.36 -7.52
CA THR A 521 1.01 -0.20 -7.34
C THR A 521 0.79 -1.48 -8.13
N GLU A 522 0.08 -2.42 -7.51
CA GLU A 522 -0.44 -3.64 -8.14
C GLU A 522 -1.95 -3.53 -8.42
N GLY A 523 -2.47 -2.30 -8.43
CA GLY A 523 -3.90 -2.04 -8.62
C GLY A 523 -4.72 -2.25 -7.35
N ALA A 524 -4.14 -2.08 -6.16
CA ALA A 524 -4.89 -2.09 -4.92
C ALA A 524 -5.89 -0.91 -4.89
N ASP A 525 -7.09 -1.12 -4.35
CA ASP A 525 -8.12 -0.06 -4.26
C ASP A 525 -7.59 1.16 -3.48
N ALA A 526 -6.89 0.94 -2.36
CA ALA A 526 -6.29 2.02 -1.56
C ALA A 526 -5.24 2.84 -2.33
N ASP A 527 -4.41 2.20 -3.16
CA ASP A 527 -3.41 2.89 -3.97
C ASP A 527 -4.09 3.81 -5.01
N LEU A 528 -5.22 3.40 -5.57
CA LEU A 528 -5.97 4.20 -6.54
C LEU A 528 -6.69 5.39 -5.87
N VAL A 529 -7.23 5.20 -4.67
CA VAL A 529 -7.79 6.32 -3.87
C VAL A 529 -6.71 7.34 -3.55
N LEU A 530 -5.54 6.89 -3.07
CA LEU A 530 -4.42 7.78 -2.75
C LEU A 530 -3.84 8.47 -4.00
N PHE A 531 -3.96 7.86 -5.18
CA PHE A 531 -3.66 8.52 -6.45
C PHE A 531 -4.59 9.71 -6.68
N ASN A 532 -5.91 9.54 -6.47
CA ASN A 532 -6.88 10.64 -6.56
C ASN A 532 -6.56 11.75 -5.55
N ASP A 533 -6.26 11.40 -4.29
CA ASP A 533 -5.94 12.37 -3.24
C ASP A 533 -4.71 13.23 -3.59
N LEU A 534 -3.65 12.60 -4.11
CA LEU A 534 -2.46 13.32 -4.57
C LEU A 534 -2.74 14.16 -5.83
N ALA A 535 -3.56 13.66 -6.75
CA ALA A 535 -3.98 14.42 -7.93
C ALA A 535 -4.76 15.68 -7.52
N ILE A 536 -5.68 15.57 -6.54
CA ILE A 536 -6.41 16.71 -5.95
C ILE A 536 -5.42 17.73 -5.39
N ALA A 537 -4.45 17.28 -4.60
CA ALA A 537 -3.42 18.15 -4.01
C ALA A 537 -2.64 18.91 -5.09
N LEU A 538 -2.22 18.21 -6.16
CA LEU A 538 -1.50 18.81 -7.29
C LEU A 538 -2.37 19.80 -8.06
N PHE A 539 -3.61 19.45 -8.41
CA PHE A 539 -4.52 20.35 -9.14
C PHE A 539 -4.86 21.61 -8.34
N THR A 540 -4.96 21.50 -7.01
CA THR A 540 -5.20 22.64 -6.11
C THR A 540 -4.05 23.66 -6.15
N LEU A 541 -2.82 23.20 -6.37
CA LEU A 541 -1.63 24.06 -6.43
C LEU A 541 -1.44 24.81 -7.76
N SER A 542 -2.37 24.66 -8.71
CA SER A 542 -2.29 25.12 -10.10
C SER A 542 -1.11 24.52 -10.87
N ILE A 543 -1.42 23.82 -11.96
CA ILE A 543 -0.41 23.10 -12.75
C ILE A 543 -0.34 23.61 -14.18
N ASP A 544 0.84 23.46 -14.78
CA ASP A 544 1.02 23.75 -16.19
C ASP A 544 0.47 22.61 -17.08
N ALA A 545 0.45 22.86 -18.38
CA ALA A 545 -0.07 21.92 -19.36
C ALA A 545 0.75 20.61 -19.42
N ALA A 546 2.07 20.67 -19.17
CA ALA A 546 2.93 19.49 -19.22
C ALA A 546 2.64 18.55 -18.05
N LYS A 547 2.65 19.08 -16.82
CA LYS A 547 2.34 18.32 -15.62
C LYS A 547 0.90 17.83 -15.57
N TYR A 548 -0.04 18.63 -16.08
CA TYR A 548 -1.42 18.14 -16.27
C TYR A 548 -1.45 16.91 -17.17
N THR A 549 -0.75 16.96 -18.31
CA THR A 549 -0.71 15.84 -19.25
C THR A 549 -0.10 14.59 -18.60
N GLU A 550 1.03 14.74 -17.88
CA GLU A 550 1.68 13.63 -17.16
C GLU A 550 0.74 12.95 -16.15
N ILE A 551 -0.01 13.71 -15.35
CA ILE A 551 -0.97 13.15 -14.37
C ILE A 551 -2.08 12.36 -15.08
N ILE A 552 -2.59 12.87 -16.21
CA ILE A 552 -3.62 12.16 -16.97
C ILE A 552 -3.06 10.90 -17.65
N ASP A 553 -1.81 10.94 -18.11
CA ASP A 553 -1.13 9.78 -18.69
C ASP A 553 -0.93 8.68 -17.62
N TYR A 554 -0.58 9.04 -16.38
CA TYR A 554 -0.55 8.09 -15.27
C TYR A 554 -1.93 7.46 -15.02
N ALA A 555 -3.00 8.25 -15.05
CA ALA A 555 -4.36 7.73 -14.88
C ALA A 555 -4.76 6.77 -16.01
N LEU A 556 -4.40 7.11 -17.25
CA LEU A 556 -4.59 6.23 -18.41
C LEU A 556 -3.83 4.92 -18.23
N GLU A 557 -2.56 4.98 -17.81
CA GLU A 557 -1.74 3.80 -17.56
C GLU A 557 -2.38 2.88 -16.51
N LEU A 558 -2.78 3.45 -15.37
CA LEU A 558 -3.44 2.71 -14.29
C LEU A 558 -4.75 2.07 -14.77
N TRP A 559 -5.56 2.80 -15.54
CA TRP A 559 -6.78 2.26 -16.11
C TRP A 559 -6.48 1.12 -17.10
N HIS A 560 -5.51 1.29 -18.00
CA HIS A 560 -5.13 0.24 -18.94
C HIS A 560 -4.62 -1.03 -18.24
N ARG A 561 -3.86 -0.89 -17.15
CA ARG A 561 -3.29 -2.01 -16.39
C ARG A 561 -4.33 -2.72 -15.52
N PHE A 562 -5.27 -1.99 -14.93
CA PHE A 562 -6.13 -2.50 -13.84
C PHE A 562 -7.63 -2.34 -14.08
N ALA A 563 -8.07 -1.95 -15.28
CA ALA A 563 -9.49 -1.81 -15.61
C ALA A 563 -10.29 -3.07 -15.25
N ALA A 564 -11.27 -2.88 -14.37
CA ALA A 564 -12.23 -3.90 -13.97
C ALA A 564 -13.53 -3.25 -13.50
N PRO A 565 -14.69 -3.95 -13.53
CA PRO A 565 -15.95 -3.40 -13.05
C PRO A 565 -15.90 -2.86 -11.61
N LYS A 566 -15.10 -3.48 -10.73
CA LYS A 566 -14.92 -3.01 -9.35
C LYS A 566 -14.22 -1.65 -9.25
N LYS A 567 -13.45 -1.26 -10.26
CA LYS A 567 -12.64 -0.03 -10.30
C LYS A 567 -13.36 1.14 -10.97
N VAL A 568 -14.62 0.97 -11.36
CA VAL A 568 -15.39 1.98 -12.07
C VAL A 568 -15.60 3.22 -11.21
N ASP A 569 -15.92 3.05 -9.91
CA ASP A 569 -16.13 4.19 -9.01
C ASP A 569 -14.89 5.09 -8.91
N TRP A 570 -13.71 4.48 -8.80
CA TRP A 570 -12.44 5.21 -8.76
C TRP A 570 -12.24 6.10 -10.00
N ILE A 571 -12.44 5.56 -11.21
CA ILE A 571 -12.20 6.33 -12.43
C ILE A 571 -13.27 7.39 -12.66
N LEU A 572 -14.51 7.14 -12.23
CA LEU A 572 -15.58 8.14 -12.28
C LEU A 572 -15.32 9.28 -11.32
N GLU A 573 -14.82 8.99 -10.12
CA GLU A 573 -14.35 10.01 -9.18
C GLU A 573 -13.25 10.86 -9.80
N LEU A 574 -12.22 10.24 -10.40
CA LEU A 574 -11.15 10.98 -11.07
C LEU A 574 -11.68 11.87 -12.19
N LEU A 575 -12.56 11.36 -13.05
CA LEU A 575 -13.18 12.16 -14.12
C LEU A 575 -13.97 13.36 -13.57
N ASN A 576 -14.67 13.17 -12.45
CA ASN A 576 -15.36 14.25 -11.76
C ASN A 576 -14.35 15.31 -11.25
N LEU A 577 -13.22 14.90 -10.68
CA LEU A 577 -12.15 15.84 -10.29
C LEU A 577 -11.68 16.69 -11.48
N LEU A 578 -11.51 16.10 -12.66
CA LEU A 578 -11.08 16.83 -13.87
C LEU A 578 -12.13 17.81 -14.42
N VAL A 579 -13.37 17.73 -13.96
CA VAL A 579 -14.42 18.72 -14.24
C VAL A 579 -14.37 19.86 -13.22
N LEU A 580 -14.05 19.55 -11.96
CA LEU A 580 -13.99 20.52 -10.86
C LEU A 580 -12.77 21.45 -10.96
N TYR A 581 -11.64 20.96 -11.45
CA TYR A 581 -10.40 21.73 -11.56
C TYR A 581 -10.17 22.34 -12.95
N PRO A 582 -9.37 23.42 -13.06
CA PRO A 582 -9.00 23.99 -14.36
C PRO A 582 -8.36 22.94 -15.27
N CYS A 583 -8.72 22.98 -16.56
CA CYS A 583 -8.23 22.05 -17.57
C CYS A 583 -7.34 22.80 -18.59
N PRO A 584 -6.00 22.76 -18.44
CA PRO A 584 -5.07 23.40 -19.37
C PRO A 584 -5.08 22.76 -20.76
N VAL A 585 -5.36 21.44 -20.83
CA VAL A 585 -5.32 20.65 -22.06
C VAL A 585 -6.62 19.86 -22.20
N ILE A 586 -7.54 20.36 -23.02
CA ILE A 586 -8.87 19.75 -23.19
C ILE A 586 -8.76 18.38 -23.88
N GLN A 587 -7.82 18.22 -24.80
CA GLN A 587 -7.65 17.04 -25.63
C GLN A 587 -7.31 15.80 -24.81
N ILE A 588 -6.38 15.91 -23.84
CA ILE A 588 -5.97 14.77 -23.03
C ILE A 588 -7.07 14.33 -22.05
N ARG A 589 -7.85 15.28 -21.51
CA ARG A 589 -9.04 14.96 -20.69
C ARG A 589 -10.09 14.21 -21.51
N GLN A 590 -10.31 14.66 -22.75
CA GLN A 590 -11.22 13.97 -23.67
C GLN A 590 -10.72 12.56 -23.98
N GLN A 591 -9.43 12.38 -24.24
CA GLN A 591 -8.83 11.06 -24.47
C GLN A 591 -9.09 10.12 -23.29
N LEU A 592 -8.87 10.56 -22.05
CA LEU A 592 -9.19 9.75 -20.87
C LEU A 592 -10.67 9.34 -20.86
N LEU A 593 -11.59 10.30 -21.05
CA LEU A 593 -13.03 10.01 -21.09
C LEU A 593 -13.39 9.00 -22.19
N PHE A 594 -12.83 9.16 -23.40
CA PHE A 594 -13.05 8.26 -24.52
C PHE A 594 -12.57 6.83 -24.19
N THR A 595 -11.35 6.69 -23.69
CA THR A 595 -10.79 5.38 -23.29
C THR A 595 -11.62 4.71 -22.19
N VAL A 596 -12.05 5.48 -21.19
CA VAL A 596 -12.86 4.96 -20.08
C VAL A 596 -14.22 4.51 -20.61
N THR A 597 -14.93 5.35 -21.36
CA THR A 597 -16.26 5.01 -21.90
C THR A 597 -16.23 3.79 -22.83
N GLU A 598 -15.20 3.64 -23.67
CA GLU A 598 -15.01 2.44 -24.50
C GLU A 598 -14.85 1.18 -23.64
N THR A 599 -14.09 1.26 -22.55
CA THR A 599 -13.88 0.16 -21.61
C THR A 599 -15.17 -0.18 -20.85
N LEU A 600 -15.89 0.85 -20.39
CA LEU A 600 -17.16 0.69 -19.67
C LEU A 600 -18.23 0.03 -20.53
N ARG A 601 -18.24 0.26 -21.85
CA ARG A 601 -19.12 -0.46 -22.77
C ARG A 601 -18.90 -1.97 -22.74
N CYS A 602 -17.65 -2.42 -22.60
CA CYS A 602 -17.33 -3.85 -22.42
C CYS A 602 -17.86 -4.40 -21.08
N PHE A 603 -18.08 -3.53 -20.10
CA PHE A 603 -18.63 -3.85 -18.79
C PHE A 603 -20.12 -3.54 -18.65
N ALA A 604 -20.84 -3.19 -19.73
CA ALA A 604 -22.17 -2.61 -19.63
C ALA A 604 -23.18 -3.40 -18.78
N GLY A 605 -23.12 -4.74 -18.79
CA GLY A 605 -23.97 -5.60 -17.95
C GLY A 605 -23.56 -5.69 -16.47
N ARG A 606 -22.52 -4.97 -16.05
CA ARG A 606 -21.95 -4.97 -14.68
C ARG A 606 -21.90 -3.57 -14.07
N ILE A 607 -22.27 -2.54 -14.83
CA ILE A 607 -22.34 -1.15 -14.39
C ILE A 607 -23.76 -0.88 -13.94
N ASP A 608 -23.92 -0.30 -12.75
CA ASP A 608 -25.24 0.01 -12.21
C ASP A 608 -25.83 1.32 -12.77
N THR A 609 -27.11 1.56 -12.51
CA THR A 609 -27.83 2.75 -12.99
C THR A 609 -27.26 4.06 -12.46
N THR A 610 -26.70 4.04 -11.24
CA THR A 610 -26.10 5.23 -10.62
C THR A 610 -24.81 5.61 -11.32
N GLN A 611 -23.92 4.64 -11.55
CA GLN A 611 -22.68 4.80 -12.29
C GLN A 611 -22.96 5.29 -13.72
N TRP A 612 -23.98 4.74 -14.38
CA TRP A 612 -24.45 5.24 -15.68
C TRP A 612 -24.93 6.68 -15.64
N GLY A 613 -25.69 7.04 -14.60
CA GLY A 613 -26.14 8.42 -14.37
C GLY A 613 -24.99 9.41 -14.22
N ILE A 614 -23.95 9.03 -13.45
CA ILE A 614 -22.74 9.86 -13.25
C ILE A 614 -22.04 10.12 -14.60
N ILE A 615 -21.84 9.09 -15.42
CA ILE A 615 -21.20 9.22 -16.73
C ILE A 615 -21.97 10.18 -17.64
N CYS A 616 -23.30 10.05 -17.67
CA CYS A 616 -24.16 10.94 -18.45
C CYS A 616 -24.08 12.39 -17.97
N SER A 617 -24.00 12.62 -16.64
CA SER A 617 -23.78 13.95 -16.08
C SER A 617 -22.43 14.53 -16.49
N LEU A 618 -21.35 13.76 -16.34
CA LEU A 618 -20.00 14.20 -16.71
C LEU A 618 -19.90 14.54 -18.20
N ALA A 619 -20.48 13.72 -19.07
CA ALA A 619 -20.52 14.01 -20.50
C ALA A 619 -21.33 15.26 -20.85
N LYS A 620 -22.38 15.57 -20.06
CA LYS A 620 -23.14 16.80 -20.18
C LYS A 620 -22.31 18.02 -19.76
N ASP A 621 -21.65 17.95 -18.61
CA ASP A 621 -20.83 19.04 -18.08
C ASP A 621 -19.66 19.38 -19.02
N LEU A 622 -19.16 18.38 -19.76
CA LEU A 622 -18.11 18.53 -20.77
C LEU A 622 -18.62 18.92 -22.17
N ASN A 623 -19.92 19.15 -22.36
CA ASN A 623 -20.56 19.42 -23.66
C ASN A 623 -20.33 18.31 -24.72
N LEU A 624 -20.18 17.06 -24.29
CA LEU A 624 -19.95 15.89 -25.15
C LEU A 624 -21.24 15.09 -25.41
N GLN A 625 -22.40 15.69 -25.18
CA GLN A 625 -23.70 15.03 -25.31
C GLN A 625 -23.98 14.47 -26.71
N ALA A 626 -23.53 15.17 -27.75
CA ALA A 626 -23.69 14.70 -29.13
C ALA A 626 -22.86 13.42 -29.42
N SER A 627 -21.82 13.19 -28.63
CA SER A 627 -20.95 12.01 -28.72
C SER A 627 -21.47 10.85 -27.86
N LEU A 628 -22.35 11.09 -26.88
CA LEU A 628 -22.89 10.07 -25.96
C LEU A 628 -23.45 8.82 -26.68
N PRO A 629 -24.24 8.93 -27.78
CA PRO A 629 -24.75 7.74 -28.47
C PRO A 629 -23.66 6.89 -29.10
N LYS A 630 -22.59 7.53 -29.60
CA LYS A 630 -21.40 6.84 -30.13
C LYS A 630 -20.52 6.27 -29.01
N LEU A 631 -20.49 6.94 -27.86
CA LEU A 631 -19.68 6.59 -26.69
C LEU A 631 -20.24 5.42 -25.90
N LEU A 632 -21.56 5.38 -25.70
CA LEU A 632 -22.21 4.44 -24.79
C LEU A 632 -22.94 3.29 -25.52
N GLY A 633 -23.30 3.48 -26.79
CA GLY A 633 -24.13 2.55 -27.55
C GLY A 633 -25.61 2.56 -27.12
N GLU A 634 -26.52 2.16 -28.02
CA GLU A 634 -27.98 2.29 -27.83
C GLU A 634 -28.53 1.56 -26.58
N GLN A 635 -27.90 0.46 -26.16
CA GLN A 635 -28.32 -0.33 -25.00
C GLN A 635 -28.01 0.35 -23.64
N ALA A 636 -26.95 1.15 -23.55
CA ALA A 636 -26.59 1.85 -22.32
C ALA A 636 -27.47 3.10 -22.09
N ILE A 637 -27.94 3.73 -23.17
CA ILE A 637 -28.85 4.88 -23.12
C ILE A 637 -30.19 4.47 -22.50
N LEU A 638 -30.68 3.27 -22.81
CA LEU A 638 -31.93 2.73 -22.25
C LEU A 638 -31.82 2.42 -20.74
N ALA A 639 -30.64 2.01 -20.26
CA ALA A 639 -30.39 1.77 -18.84
C ALA A 639 -30.24 3.06 -18.02
N ALA A 640 -29.87 4.18 -18.64
CA ALA A 640 -29.77 5.50 -18.00
C ALA A 640 -31.08 6.30 -17.98
N MET A 641 -32.10 5.88 -18.75
CA MET A 641 -33.42 6.52 -18.82
C MET A 641 -34.47 5.86 -17.91
N HIS A 642 -34.12 4.78 -17.22
CA HIS A 642 -34.90 4.10 -16.18
C HIS A 642 -34.22 4.26 -14.83
#